data_AF-A0A5S3YAD3-F1
#
_entry.id   AF-A0A5S3YAD3-F1
#
_cell.length_a   1.000
_cell.length_b   1.000
_cell.length_c   1.000
_cell.angle_alpha   90.00
_cell.angle_beta   90.00
_cell.angle_gamma   90.00
#
_symmetry.space_group_name_H-M   'P 1'
#
loop_
_entity.id
_entity.type
_entity.pdbx_description
1 polymer ?
#
loop_
_entity_poly.entity_id
_entity_poly.type
_entity_poly.pdbx_seq_one_letter_code
_entity_poly.pdbx_strand_id
1 'polypeptide(L)'
;MLIINELKYLFRQPIVWVCLLIAPSFAFSLSSGLATSNVDPLQQYQLHLVSLHMMQLALLVGALSPAIFLRDHLFHMDEIIAVASVSSKQKNYIRIGGFVSLLMMVSLSSTLVMSYVHFQNNGFSWQILGYTVFYSGFVLLINCFLLIALAFWLCQRFRSSMIIYAAFASVWIAYLFAASITGNPILAGSSVLNETFYQLFIWLDPFAYTTVIASFSESQNTPFYTNRFICFTLAIVIFTHAVGSHPQVYARTKQPKQQCIESDLRPYTQFQTVKPTFRQSSILFELYKAAILNILKQPITLILLLLWLGLVFNSVASSSQYAEPMSVIKATSIDAVNQYAFDMYILLGCLLMALWSWQLSCHARHYKIAEIIAAAPIKTASILHSQLLAIVSLVFVFSLIGFVGASLAELFIGSDFDAYHPIYTLALMGLPLAIIASIFVCIFNLLRSELVASLVVFAILLLKFTPVMTYLGLTHTFWSVAWTPLQPANEFWGYRASLSSYWPYVRAWLVLLLSVVLVSQAFNHRGTGMGSRALKNKDAWLLIPAVLAINLFWQLHTNLISEKPLSNSYKRETFKANYEKMFADWKHKAQPKVSHIDAEIDFYPYKQSAQFNLTYSFTNPHKKPIKQVLIGRAGFYQWADIKIEGAEEVAFYPSMNQAIYEFKSALQPFETRQLKTQFVVKQANLWPTQGHQIITPEFSYIRSVPLLPTLGYQRNYELDDEQLRLDYGLPLYVKTPPSKLFNATYQVPYNYERITMKSKVTTALGYQVVSQGKKIAHIVEGQRAVFKFQTTVPINNLPAWLSFPFAATELIYEGVKLQVFTKSSATEANKDAVKVNLQAMSDTLFWFNNNLNAYKGSKLSLIDATGFGGTGYALPEIMLIDNKVGFRAKPSEGAGFDQRYRRAVHETAHQWFGHDIGNSVPEDSAFLIESLAKYIELVVIEKRYGKKAVDALVKYETQRYQQASRLDISTKQALVDSSKSYDQYSKATLVFAKLRNEIGDAVIVAALKSVWQKYAFPNRPATSMDFIRALQEQLNEQEKDLINKLFLEV
;
A
#
# COMPACT_ATOMS: atom_id res chain seq x y z
N MET A 1 -19.93 -9.85 47.69
CA MET A 1 -20.91 -10.77 47.05
C MET A 1 -21.46 -10.23 45.72
N LEU A 2 -22.03 -9.03 45.66
CA LEU A 2 -22.64 -8.50 44.41
C LEU A 2 -21.66 -8.34 43.23
N ILE A 3 -20.44 -7.85 43.47
CA ILE A 3 -19.42 -7.73 42.41
C ILE A 3 -18.96 -9.10 41.86
N ILE A 4 -18.90 -10.12 42.73
CA ILE A 4 -18.57 -11.50 42.33
C ILE A 4 -19.68 -12.08 41.44
N ASN A 5 -20.94 -11.79 41.75
CA ASN A 5 -22.07 -12.19 40.91
C ASN A 5 -22.05 -11.47 39.55
N GLU A 6 -21.70 -10.19 39.53
CA GLU A 6 -21.55 -9.42 38.29
C GLU A 6 -20.42 -10.00 37.43
N LEU A 7 -19.26 -10.30 38.00
CA LEU A 7 -18.16 -10.94 37.28
C LEU A 7 -18.54 -12.34 36.76
N LYS A 8 -19.21 -13.17 37.59
CA LYS A 8 -19.72 -14.49 37.15
C LYS A 8 -20.70 -14.37 35.98
N TYR A 9 -21.54 -13.34 35.96
CA TYR A 9 -22.42 -13.05 34.83
C TYR A 9 -21.60 -12.71 33.57
N LEU A 10 -20.62 -11.81 33.70
CA LEU A 10 -19.78 -11.38 32.58
C LEU A 10 -19.03 -12.55 31.94
N PHE A 11 -18.43 -13.44 32.73
CA PHE A 11 -17.73 -14.64 32.23
C PHE A 11 -18.65 -15.70 31.60
N ARG A 12 -19.98 -15.59 31.76
CA ARG A 12 -20.93 -16.47 31.04
C ARG A 12 -21.32 -15.92 29.67
N GLN A 13 -21.02 -14.65 29.39
CA GLN A 13 -21.39 -14.03 28.13
C GLN A 13 -20.45 -14.49 27.00
N PRO A 14 -20.95 -15.09 25.91
CA PRO A 14 -20.10 -15.55 24.80
C PRO A 14 -19.23 -14.43 24.20
N ILE A 15 -19.77 -13.21 24.13
CA ILE A 15 -19.07 -12.05 23.58
C ILE A 15 -17.80 -11.70 24.36
N VAL A 16 -17.76 -11.98 25.68
CA VAL A 16 -16.58 -11.74 26.51
C VAL A 16 -15.43 -12.67 26.12
N TRP A 17 -15.73 -13.94 25.88
CA TRP A 17 -14.75 -14.93 25.39
C TRP A 17 -14.25 -14.59 23.99
N VAL A 18 -15.15 -14.11 23.12
CA VAL A 18 -14.79 -13.62 21.79
C VAL A 18 -13.81 -12.43 21.91
N CYS A 19 -14.09 -11.46 22.78
CA CYS A 19 -13.17 -10.34 23.03
C CYS A 19 -11.82 -10.80 23.61
N LEU A 20 -11.82 -11.78 24.53
CA LEU A 20 -10.61 -12.35 25.11
C LEU A 20 -9.73 -13.10 24.11
N LEU A 21 -10.29 -13.58 23.00
CA LEU A 21 -9.53 -14.21 21.93
C LEU A 21 -9.09 -13.17 20.88
N ILE A 22 -10.01 -12.31 20.44
CA ILE A 22 -9.77 -11.37 19.34
C ILE A 22 -8.79 -10.27 19.75
N ALA A 23 -8.96 -9.66 20.93
CA ALA A 23 -8.12 -8.53 21.31
C ALA A 23 -6.63 -8.91 21.45
N PRO A 24 -6.27 -10.06 22.07
CA PRO A 24 -4.86 -10.48 22.10
C PRO A 24 -4.34 -10.96 20.74
N SER A 25 -5.19 -11.59 19.91
CA SER A 25 -4.81 -11.98 18.56
C SER A 25 -4.50 -10.77 17.67
N PHE A 26 -5.29 -9.70 17.82
CA PHE A 26 -5.02 -8.43 17.16
C PHE A 26 -3.71 -7.80 17.65
N ALA A 27 -3.42 -7.85 18.95
CA ALA A 27 -2.15 -7.39 19.51
C ALA A 27 -0.95 -8.14 18.94
N PHE A 28 -1.05 -9.47 18.82
CA PHE A 28 -0.04 -10.29 18.16
C PHE A 28 0.20 -9.86 16.71
N SER A 29 -0.88 -9.66 15.93
CA SER A 29 -0.79 -9.24 14.53
C SER A 29 -0.21 -7.83 14.37
N LEU A 30 -0.55 -6.90 15.27
CA LEU A 30 -0.02 -5.54 15.25
C LEU A 30 1.47 -5.52 15.61
N SER A 31 1.87 -6.29 16.63
CA SER A 31 3.26 -6.37 17.08
C SER A 31 4.19 -7.04 16.08
N SER A 32 3.69 -7.98 15.29
CA SER A 32 4.47 -8.67 14.25
C SER A 32 4.59 -7.88 12.96
N GLY A 33 3.62 -7.00 12.65
CA GLY A 33 3.57 -6.26 11.38
C GLY A 33 4.32 -4.95 11.33
N LEU A 34 4.77 -4.45 12.48
CA LEU A 34 5.40 -3.14 12.63
C LEU A 34 6.85 -3.24 13.14
N ALA A 35 7.44 -4.44 13.09
CA ALA A 35 8.85 -4.64 13.44
C ALA A 35 9.75 -3.94 12.41
N THR A 36 10.25 -2.75 12.75
CA THR A 36 11.24 -2.00 11.97
C THR A 36 12.64 -2.18 12.54
N SER A 37 13.59 -2.58 11.70
CA SER A 37 15.02 -2.64 12.03
C SER A 37 15.56 -1.23 12.35
N ASN A 38 16.53 -1.12 13.26
CA ASN A 38 17.23 0.12 13.63
C ASN A 38 16.40 1.18 14.41
N VAL A 39 15.43 0.73 15.20
CA VAL A 39 14.64 1.58 16.10
C VAL A 39 15.00 1.27 17.56
N ASP A 40 14.94 2.27 18.44
CA ASP A 40 15.01 2.03 19.89
C ASP A 40 13.87 1.08 20.31
N PRO A 41 14.19 -0.13 20.83
CA PRO A 41 13.17 -1.11 21.19
C PRO A 41 12.12 -0.55 22.18
N LEU A 42 12.51 0.38 23.06
CA LEU A 42 11.57 1.00 23.98
C LEU A 42 10.57 1.91 23.24
N GLN A 43 11.04 2.81 22.37
CA GLN A 43 10.16 3.72 21.61
C GLN A 43 9.20 2.95 20.70
N GLN A 44 9.69 1.90 20.04
CA GLN A 44 8.87 1.02 19.23
C GLN A 44 7.75 0.36 20.05
N TYR A 45 8.11 -0.15 21.23
CA TYR A 45 7.14 -0.74 22.14
C TYR A 45 6.08 0.28 22.62
N GLN A 46 6.49 1.51 22.94
CA GLN A 46 5.57 2.59 23.32
C GLN A 46 4.58 2.91 22.20
N LEU A 47 5.06 3.02 20.96
CA LEU A 47 4.23 3.28 19.78
C LEU A 47 3.23 2.13 19.54
N HIS A 48 3.68 0.88 19.63
CA HIS A 48 2.83 -0.29 19.48
C HIS A 48 1.72 -0.34 20.54
N LEU A 49 2.06 -0.07 21.81
CA LEU A 49 1.08 -0.09 22.91
C LEU A 49 0.01 0.98 22.77
N VAL A 50 0.38 2.23 22.48
CA VAL A 50 -0.64 3.28 22.36
C VAL A 50 -1.57 3.02 21.20
N SER A 51 -1.01 2.57 20.08
CA SER A 51 -1.76 2.28 18.86
C SER A 51 -2.69 1.08 19.00
N LEU A 52 -2.28 0.06 19.77
CA LEU A 52 -3.13 -1.07 20.10
C LEU A 52 -4.43 -0.60 20.77
N HIS A 53 -4.32 0.22 21.81
CA HIS A 53 -5.49 0.69 22.57
C HIS A 53 -6.34 1.68 21.78
N MET A 54 -5.69 2.56 21.02
CA MET A 54 -6.35 3.44 20.07
C MET A 54 -7.25 2.67 19.10
N MET A 55 -6.77 1.55 18.56
CA MET A 55 -7.48 0.77 17.56
C MET A 55 -8.59 -0.11 18.13
N GLN A 56 -8.44 -0.66 19.34
CA GLN A 56 -9.38 -1.66 19.87
C GLN A 56 -10.34 -1.15 20.95
N LEU A 57 -9.95 -0.18 21.79
CA LEU A 57 -10.64 0.05 23.07
C LEU A 57 -12.07 0.60 22.88
N ALA A 58 -12.25 1.56 21.96
CA ALA A 58 -13.58 2.11 21.64
C ALA A 58 -14.53 1.03 21.08
N LEU A 59 -14.02 0.13 20.24
CA LEU A 59 -14.79 -0.97 19.67
C LEU A 59 -15.18 -2.02 20.73
N LEU A 60 -14.24 -2.39 21.61
CA LEU A 60 -14.49 -3.30 22.73
C LEU A 60 -15.56 -2.72 23.68
N VAL A 61 -15.45 -1.45 24.03
CA VAL A 61 -16.43 -0.77 24.88
C VAL A 61 -17.80 -0.70 24.20
N GLY A 62 -17.85 -0.33 22.92
CA GLY A 62 -19.08 -0.31 22.13
C GLY A 62 -19.75 -1.67 22.03
N ALA A 63 -18.98 -2.74 21.81
CA ALA A 63 -19.48 -4.11 21.68
C ALA A 63 -20.03 -4.68 23.00
N LEU A 64 -19.32 -4.46 24.10
CA LEU A 64 -19.66 -5.03 25.41
C LEU A 64 -20.73 -4.21 26.16
N SER A 65 -20.82 -2.90 25.93
CA SER A 65 -21.68 -2.02 26.72
C SER A 65 -23.18 -2.39 26.71
N PRO A 66 -23.82 -2.83 25.60
CA PRO A 66 -25.22 -3.24 25.64
C PRO A 66 -25.46 -4.51 26.45
N ALA A 67 -24.55 -5.49 26.39
CA ALA A 67 -24.66 -6.75 27.13
C ALA A 67 -24.54 -6.56 28.65
N ILE A 68 -23.97 -5.43 29.09
CA ILE A 68 -23.71 -5.09 30.48
C ILE A 68 -24.77 -4.10 30.99
N PHE A 69 -24.93 -2.96 30.31
CA PHE A 69 -25.78 -1.86 30.77
C PHE A 69 -27.23 -1.98 30.33
N LEU A 70 -27.49 -2.57 29.15
CA LEU A 70 -28.84 -2.70 28.59
C LEU A 70 -29.46 -4.09 28.79
N ARG A 71 -28.79 -4.99 29.52
CA ARG A 71 -29.26 -6.38 29.69
C ARG A 71 -30.69 -6.46 30.24
N ASP A 72 -31.01 -5.62 31.21
CA ASP A 72 -32.32 -5.63 31.87
C ASP A 72 -33.42 -5.23 30.88
N HIS A 73 -33.14 -4.24 30.04
CA HIS A 73 -34.03 -3.76 29.00
C HIS A 73 -34.18 -4.75 27.84
N LEU A 74 -33.07 -5.36 27.39
CA LEU A 74 -33.04 -6.34 26.30
C LEU A 74 -33.83 -7.62 26.63
N PHE A 75 -33.87 -8.01 27.90
CA PHE A 75 -34.63 -9.17 28.37
C PHE A 75 -35.97 -8.81 29.02
N HIS A 76 -36.43 -7.56 28.92
CA HIS A 76 -37.68 -7.07 29.49
C HIS A 76 -37.83 -7.30 31.02
N MET A 77 -36.72 -7.18 31.76
CA MET A 77 -36.64 -7.37 33.22
C MET A 77 -36.57 -6.05 34.00
N ASP A 78 -36.67 -4.90 33.32
CA ASP A 78 -36.52 -3.57 33.93
C ASP A 78 -37.43 -3.35 35.14
N GLU A 79 -38.71 -3.71 35.04
CA GLU A 79 -39.71 -3.53 36.10
C GLU A 79 -39.41 -4.41 37.32
N ILE A 80 -39.06 -5.68 37.09
CA ILE A 80 -38.72 -6.63 38.16
C ILE A 80 -37.49 -6.16 38.92
N ILE A 81 -36.48 -5.65 38.21
CA ILE A 81 -35.24 -5.21 38.85
C ILE A 81 -35.40 -3.84 39.52
N ALA A 82 -36.33 -3.00 39.06
CA ALA A 82 -36.62 -1.72 39.69
C ALA A 82 -37.21 -1.86 41.11
N VAL A 83 -37.88 -2.98 41.41
CA VAL A 83 -38.47 -3.28 42.73
C VAL A 83 -37.50 -4.02 43.66
N ALA A 84 -36.30 -4.37 43.18
CA ALA A 84 -35.28 -5.02 44.02
C ALA A 84 -34.77 -4.10 45.14
N SER A 85 -34.37 -4.68 46.28
CA SER A 85 -33.90 -3.95 47.47
C SER A 85 -32.56 -3.21 47.30
N VAL A 86 -31.95 -3.27 46.12
CA VAL A 86 -30.64 -2.66 45.82
C VAL A 86 -30.84 -1.31 45.14
N SER A 87 -30.24 -0.25 45.69
CA SER A 87 -30.34 1.09 45.10
C SER A 87 -29.78 1.14 43.66
N SER A 88 -30.40 1.94 42.80
CA SER A 88 -29.98 2.13 41.40
C SER A 88 -28.52 2.62 41.31
N LYS A 89 -28.09 3.51 42.22
CA LYS A 89 -26.71 3.99 42.31
C LYS A 89 -25.74 2.84 42.59
N GLN A 90 -26.00 2.03 43.61
CA GLN A 90 -25.14 0.91 44.00
C GLN A 90 -25.02 -0.12 42.87
N LYS A 91 -26.13 -0.42 42.17
CA LYS A 91 -26.14 -1.29 40.99
C LYS A 91 -25.28 -0.74 39.85
N ASN A 92 -25.36 0.56 39.58
CA ASN A 92 -24.57 1.21 38.53
C ASN A 92 -23.07 1.22 38.86
N TYR A 93 -22.68 1.53 40.11
CA TYR A 93 -21.28 1.44 40.56
C TYR A 93 -20.71 0.03 40.39
N ILE A 94 -21.48 -1.00 40.75
CA ILE A 94 -21.04 -2.40 40.61
C ILE A 94 -20.88 -2.80 39.14
N ARG A 95 -21.82 -2.40 38.26
CA ARG A 95 -21.73 -2.66 36.81
C ARG A 95 -20.52 -2.00 36.19
N ILE A 96 -20.25 -0.75 36.55
CA ILE A 96 -19.12 0.01 36.03
C ILE A 96 -17.80 -0.57 36.56
N GLY A 97 -17.70 -0.87 37.85
CA GLY A 97 -16.52 -1.51 38.43
C GLY A 97 -16.26 -2.90 37.83
N GLY A 98 -17.30 -3.70 37.59
CA GLY A 98 -17.23 -4.98 36.89
C GLY A 98 -16.76 -4.83 35.44
N PHE A 99 -17.28 -3.82 34.72
CA PHE A 99 -16.88 -3.57 33.33
C PHE A 99 -15.45 -3.03 33.22
N VAL A 100 -15.03 -2.12 34.10
CA VAL A 100 -13.63 -1.64 34.16
C VAL A 100 -12.70 -2.83 34.42
N SER A 101 -13.02 -3.69 35.39
CA SER A 101 -12.22 -4.89 35.70
C SER A 101 -12.11 -5.83 34.50
N LEU A 102 -13.23 -6.08 33.81
CA LEU A 102 -13.25 -6.92 32.61
C LEU A 102 -12.43 -6.32 31.47
N LEU A 103 -12.61 -5.03 31.18
CA LEU A 103 -11.94 -4.35 30.08
C LEU A 103 -10.43 -4.24 30.35
N MET A 104 -10.03 -3.99 31.60
CA MET A 104 -8.64 -4.02 32.03
C MET A 104 -8.05 -5.42 31.85
N MET A 105 -8.77 -6.49 32.21
CA MET A 105 -8.30 -7.86 31.99
C MET A 105 -8.11 -8.18 30.51
N VAL A 106 -9.08 -7.86 29.66
CA VAL A 106 -8.97 -8.06 28.19
C VAL A 106 -7.81 -7.26 27.62
N SER A 107 -7.72 -5.97 27.96
CA SER A 107 -6.66 -5.11 27.44
C SER A 107 -5.28 -5.49 27.97
N LEU A 108 -5.17 -5.93 29.24
CA LEU A 108 -3.94 -6.44 29.83
C LEU A 108 -3.48 -7.73 29.15
N SER A 109 -4.41 -8.63 28.78
CA SER A 109 -4.05 -9.82 28.01
C SER A 109 -3.46 -9.45 26.63
N SER A 110 -3.99 -8.41 25.98
CA SER A 110 -3.43 -7.86 24.75
C SER A 110 -2.04 -7.24 24.96
N THR A 111 -1.84 -6.45 26.02
CA THR A 111 -0.53 -5.85 26.31
C THR A 111 0.52 -6.90 26.65
N LEU A 112 0.18 -7.93 27.42
CA LEU A 112 1.08 -9.03 27.76
C LEU A 112 1.51 -9.83 26.52
N VAL A 113 0.58 -10.10 25.59
CA VAL A 113 0.93 -10.74 24.30
C VAL A 113 1.90 -9.85 23.52
N MET A 114 1.68 -8.54 23.49
CA MET A 114 2.58 -7.60 22.82
C MET A 114 3.95 -7.53 23.50
N SER A 115 4.03 -7.52 24.84
CA SER A 115 5.29 -7.61 25.57
C SER A 115 6.04 -8.91 25.26
N TYR A 116 5.32 -10.03 25.20
CA TYR A 116 5.89 -11.34 24.90
C TYR A 116 6.53 -11.39 23.49
N VAL A 117 5.81 -10.92 22.47
CA VAL A 117 6.34 -10.84 21.09
C VAL A 117 7.59 -9.95 21.06
N HIS A 118 7.55 -8.82 21.74
CA HIS A 118 8.70 -7.93 21.80
C HIS A 118 9.91 -8.56 22.51
N PHE A 119 9.69 -9.30 23.60
CA PHE A 119 10.75 -10.03 24.30
C PHE A 119 11.33 -11.17 23.47
N GLN A 120 10.54 -11.82 22.61
CA GLN A 120 11.08 -12.80 21.67
C GLN A 120 12.01 -12.16 20.64
N ASN A 121 11.65 -11.00 20.12
CA ASN A 121 12.41 -10.35 19.05
C ASN A 121 13.67 -9.62 19.55
N ASN A 122 13.57 -8.95 20.70
CA ASN A 122 14.62 -8.04 21.18
C ASN A 122 15.28 -8.50 22.49
N GLY A 123 14.89 -9.67 23.02
CA GLY A 123 15.32 -10.15 24.33
C GLY A 123 14.58 -9.47 25.49
N PHE A 124 14.80 -9.99 26.70
CA PHE A 124 14.16 -9.48 27.92
C PHE A 124 14.75 -8.12 28.35
N SER A 125 13.89 -7.15 28.67
CA SER A 125 14.30 -5.82 29.16
C SER A 125 13.42 -5.35 30.34
N TRP A 126 14.09 -4.94 31.42
CA TRP A 126 13.45 -4.36 32.60
C TRP A 126 12.73 -3.04 32.31
N GLN A 127 13.22 -2.25 31.35
CA GLN A 127 12.62 -0.96 30.97
C GLN A 127 11.25 -1.16 30.32
N ILE A 128 11.13 -2.17 29.45
CA ILE A 128 9.89 -2.53 28.77
C ILE A 128 8.87 -3.07 29.76
N LEU A 129 9.31 -3.94 30.68
CA LEU A 129 8.43 -4.44 31.75
C LEU A 129 7.93 -3.29 32.63
N GLY A 130 8.83 -2.39 33.06
CA GLY A 130 8.48 -1.20 33.84
C GLY A 130 7.48 -0.30 33.13
N TYR A 131 7.69 -0.03 31.83
CA TYR A 131 6.75 0.74 31.03
C TYR A 131 5.41 0.03 30.86
N THR A 132 5.40 -1.29 30.72
CA THR A 132 4.15 -2.08 30.62
C THR A 132 3.30 -1.93 31.87
N VAL A 133 3.93 -2.01 33.05
CA VAL A 133 3.27 -1.83 34.34
C VAL A 133 2.76 -0.39 34.47
N PHE A 134 3.60 0.60 34.17
CA PHE A 134 3.22 2.02 34.19
C PHE A 134 2.03 2.32 33.26
N TYR A 135 2.13 1.89 32.01
CA TYR A 135 1.11 2.09 30.99
C TYR A 135 -0.21 1.43 31.39
N SER A 136 -0.15 0.17 31.83
CA SER A 136 -1.35 -0.59 32.20
C SER A 136 -1.99 -0.05 33.48
N GLY A 137 -1.20 0.39 34.46
CA GLY A 137 -1.69 0.93 35.73
C GLY A 137 -2.25 2.34 35.64
N PHE A 138 -1.65 3.20 34.79
CA PHE A 138 -1.98 4.62 34.72
C PHE A 138 -2.74 4.99 33.44
N VAL A 139 -2.14 4.78 32.27
CA VAL A 139 -2.68 5.25 30.99
C VAL A 139 -3.95 4.47 30.60
N LEU A 140 -3.85 3.15 30.61
CA LEU A 140 -4.94 2.26 30.21
C LEU A 140 -6.15 2.41 31.12
N LEU A 141 -5.94 2.55 32.43
CA LEU A 141 -7.02 2.72 33.40
C LEU A 141 -7.84 3.98 33.11
N ILE A 142 -7.18 5.11 32.85
CA ILE A 142 -7.84 6.39 32.53
C ILE A 142 -8.65 6.25 31.23
N ASN A 143 -8.07 5.62 30.19
CA ASN A 143 -8.74 5.41 28.90
C ASN A 143 -9.98 4.53 29.04
N CYS A 144 -9.86 3.42 29.78
CA CYS A 144 -10.98 2.51 30.06
C CYS A 144 -12.09 3.26 30.80
N PHE A 145 -11.75 4.02 31.83
CA PHE A 145 -12.73 4.74 32.64
C PHE A 145 -13.47 5.81 31.82
N LEU A 146 -12.76 6.60 31.00
CA LEU A 146 -13.35 7.61 30.13
C LEU A 146 -14.38 7.01 29.16
N LEU A 147 -14.00 5.95 28.44
CA LEU A 147 -14.89 5.33 27.45
C LEU A 147 -16.08 4.61 28.11
N ILE A 148 -15.87 3.97 29.26
CA ILE A 148 -16.96 3.32 30.01
C ILE A 148 -17.94 4.36 30.57
N ALA A 149 -17.45 5.49 31.08
CA ALA A 149 -18.31 6.60 31.53
C ALA A 149 -19.18 7.13 30.39
N LEU A 150 -18.59 7.32 29.20
CA LEU A 150 -19.33 7.70 27.99
C LEU A 150 -20.36 6.65 27.57
N ALA A 151 -19.98 5.36 27.57
CA ALA A 151 -20.89 4.26 27.21
C ALA A 151 -22.08 4.18 28.16
N PHE A 152 -21.81 4.31 29.45
CA PHE A 152 -22.83 4.30 30.49
C PHE A 152 -23.82 5.45 30.31
N TRP A 153 -23.33 6.66 30.07
CA TRP A 153 -24.16 7.83 29.79
C TRP A 153 -25.06 7.61 28.56
N LEU A 154 -24.51 7.12 27.44
CA LEU A 154 -25.26 6.84 26.22
C LEU A 154 -26.31 5.73 26.43
N CYS A 155 -25.95 4.65 27.12
CA CYS A 155 -26.88 3.55 27.42
C CYS A 155 -28.08 4.03 28.24
N GLN A 156 -27.87 4.88 29.25
CA GLN A 156 -28.95 5.45 30.03
C GLN A 156 -29.85 6.39 29.22
N ARG A 157 -29.26 7.16 28.31
CA ARG A 157 -29.98 8.14 27.48
C ARG A 157 -30.87 7.50 26.41
N PHE A 158 -30.34 6.51 25.70
CA PHE A 158 -30.94 6.01 24.46
C PHE A 158 -31.58 4.62 24.55
N ARG A 159 -31.16 3.78 25.52
CA ARG A 159 -31.69 2.41 25.75
C ARG A 159 -31.79 1.50 24.52
N SER A 160 -30.95 1.72 23.50
CA SER A 160 -30.95 0.94 22.26
C SER A 160 -29.55 0.49 21.90
N SER A 161 -29.32 -0.81 21.84
CA SER A 161 -28.00 -1.39 21.50
C SER A 161 -27.50 -0.89 20.15
N MET A 162 -28.39 -0.72 19.17
CA MET A 162 -28.02 -0.21 17.85
C MET A 162 -27.50 1.22 17.89
N ILE A 163 -28.09 2.09 18.72
CA ILE A 163 -27.61 3.47 18.88
C ILE A 163 -26.23 3.48 19.53
N ILE A 164 -25.98 2.59 20.50
CA ILE A 164 -24.68 2.47 21.16
C ILE A 164 -23.59 1.97 20.19
N TYR A 165 -23.90 0.95 19.40
CA TYR A 165 -22.99 0.46 18.36
C TYR A 165 -22.66 1.55 17.35
N ALA A 166 -23.65 2.30 16.87
CA ALA A 166 -23.45 3.41 15.96
C ALA A 166 -22.61 4.54 16.59
N ALA A 167 -22.89 4.91 17.85
CA ALA A 167 -22.16 5.98 18.53
C ALA A 167 -20.68 5.64 18.73
N PHE A 168 -20.35 4.42 19.18
CA PHE A 168 -18.95 4.02 19.37
C PHE A 168 -18.22 3.77 18.06
N ALA A 169 -18.90 3.28 17.02
CA ALA A 169 -18.34 3.24 15.68
C ALA A 169 -18.00 4.66 15.17
N SER A 170 -18.89 5.63 15.38
CA SER A 170 -18.65 7.04 15.02
C SER A 170 -17.51 7.66 15.82
N VAL A 171 -17.44 7.43 17.14
CA VAL A 171 -16.33 7.91 17.98
C VAL A 171 -14.99 7.31 17.50
N TRP A 172 -14.97 6.03 17.18
CA TRP A 172 -13.78 5.36 16.67
C TRP A 172 -13.34 5.92 15.31
N ILE A 173 -14.26 6.07 14.35
CA ILE A 173 -13.97 6.67 13.04
C ILE A 173 -13.49 8.12 13.19
N ALA A 174 -14.19 8.93 14.00
CA ALA A 174 -13.83 10.33 14.22
C ALA A 174 -12.45 10.47 14.87
N TYR A 175 -12.12 9.60 15.82
CA TYR A 175 -10.79 9.60 16.42
C TYR A 175 -9.71 9.18 15.42
N LEU A 176 -9.91 8.10 14.64
CA LEU A 176 -8.94 7.68 13.62
C LEU A 176 -8.71 8.77 12.57
N PHE A 177 -9.77 9.48 12.18
CA PHE A 177 -9.66 10.65 11.30
C PHE A 177 -8.83 11.76 11.94
N ALA A 178 -9.09 12.10 13.21
CA ALA A 178 -8.31 13.09 13.94
C ALA A 178 -6.82 12.67 14.07
N ALA A 179 -6.56 11.41 14.41
CA ALA A 179 -5.21 10.83 14.48
C ALA A 179 -4.50 10.85 13.11
N SER A 180 -5.22 10.64 12.02
CA SER A 180 -4.67 10.77 10.67
C SER A 180 -4.23 12.20 10.36
N ILE A 181 -4.99 13.21 10.82
CA ILE A 181 -4.72 14.64 10.61
C ILE A 181 -3.64 15.18 11.58
N THR A 182 -3.39 14.49 12.69
CA THR A 182 -2.26 14.78 13.60
C THR A 182 -1.00 14.01 13.23
N GLY A 183 -0.99 13.28 12.10
CA GLY A 183 0.18 12.58 11.60
C GLY A 183 0.50 11.29 12.33
N ASN A 184 -0.45 10.36 12.44
CA ASN A 184 -0.21 9.04 13.04
C ASN A 184 0.65 8.11 12.12
N PRO A 185 1.93 7.78 12.43
CA PRO A 185 2.77 6.87 11.61
C PRO A 185 2.17 5.52 11.23
N ILE A 186 1.20 4.99 11.99
CA ILE A 186 0.59 3.69 11.69
C ILE A 186 -0.57 3.84 10.68
N LEU A 187 -1.21 5.01 10.63
CA LEU A 187 -2.23 5.31 9.65
C LEU A 187 -1.56 5.75 8.34
N ALA A 188 -1.68 4.92 7.31
CA ALA A 188 -1.14 5.21 6.00
C ALA A 188 -1.70 6.53 5.45
N GLY A 189 -0.82 7.40 4.94
CA GLY A 189 -1.20 8.71 4.40
C GLY A 189 -1.45 9.80 5.45
N SER A 190 -1.19 9.53 6.73
CA SER A 190 -1.31 10.54 7.77
C SER A 190 -0.31 11.69 7.60
N SER A 191 -0.76 12.90 7.89
CA SER A 191 0.07 14.10 7.86
C SER A 191 -0.47 15.13 8.84
N VAL A 192 0.41 15.97 9.36
CA VAL A 192 -0.01 17.12 10.19
C VAL A 192 -0.55 18.20 9.25
N LEU A 193 -1.87 18.25 9.08
CA LEU A 193 -2.49 19.28 8.22
C LEU A 193 -2.51 20.66 8.88
N ASN A 194 -2.62 20.71 10.21
CA ASN A 194 -2.72 21.94 10.97
C ASN A 194 -1.93 21.83 12.29
N GLU A 195 -0.92 22.69 12.44
CA GLU A 195 -0.05 22.71 13.62
C GLU A 195 -0.82 23.09 14.88
N THR A 196 -1.76 24.03 14.82
CA THR A 196 -2.59 24.41 15.98
C THR A 196 -3.45 23.24 16.46
N PHE A 197 -4.00 22.46 15.52
CA PHE A 197 -4.77 21.27 15.87
C PHE A 197 -3.89 20.17 16.48
N TYR A 198 -2.69 19.97 15.94
CA TYR A 198 -1.69 19.06 16.51
C TYR A 198 -1.31 19.47 17.94
N GLN A 199 -0.96 20.74 18.16
CA GLN A 199 -0.65 21.28 19.48
C GLN A 199 -1.82 21.12 20.46
N LEU A 200 -3.05 21.32 20.01
CA LEU A 200 -4.25 21.07 20.83
C LEU A 200 -4.39 19.58 21.20
N PHE A 201 -4.11 18.67 20.26
CA PHE A 201 -4.15 17.23 20.51
C PHE A 201 -3.05 16.73 21.45
N ILE A 202 -1.88 17.38 21.52
CA ILE A 202 -0.88 17.09 22.56
C ILE A 202 -1.53 17.14 23.97
N TRP A 203 -2.48 18.06 24.19
CA TRP A 203 -3.17 18.22 25.47
C TRP A 203 -4.48 17.46 25.57
N LEU A 204 -5.23 17.27 24.47
CA LEU A 204 -6.60 16.74 24.50
C LEU A 204 -6.77 15.32 23.94
N ASP A 205 -5.71 14.69 23.42
CA ASP A 205 -5.80 13.34 22.85
C ASP A 205 -6.25 12.32 23.91
N PRO A 206 -7.43 11.69 23.78
CA PRO A 206 -7.95 10.74 24.75
C PRO A 206 -7.03 9.52 24.96
N PHE A 207 -6.29 9.08 23.95
CA PHE A 207 -5.43 7.89 24.03
C PHE A 207 -3.96 8.17 24.34
N ALA A 208 -3.58 9.45 24.51
CA ALA A 208 -2.19 9.93 24.71
C ALA A 208 -1.25 9.71 23.52
N TYR A 209 -1.79 9.43 22.33
CA TYR A 209 -1.01 9.08 21.15
C TYR A 209 -0.09 10.22 20.71
N THR A 210 -0.70 11.38 20.46
CA THR A 210 -0.02 12.58 19.98
C THR A 210 1.09 13.02 20.95
N THR A 211 0.81 12.92 22.25
CA THR A 211 1.75 13.29 23.31
C THR A 211 2.92 12.33 23.43
N VAL A 212 2.70 11.01 23.26
CA VAL A 212 3.78 10.00 23.27
C VAL A 212 4.72 10.20 22.08
N ILE A 213 4.19 10.48 20.89
CA ILE A 213 5.04 10.73 19.72
C ILE A 213 5.82 12.03 19.84
N ALA A 214 5.18 13.10 20.32
CA ALA A 214 5.88 14.35 20.59
C ALA A 214 7.07 14.15 21.54
N SER A 215 6.95 13.21 22.49
CA SER A 215 8.02 12.89 23.45
C SER A 215 9.26 12.21 22.82
N PHE A 216 9.13 11.61 21.64
CA PHE A 216 10.26 11.03 20.90
C PHE A 216 11.18 12.10 20.30
N SER A 217 10.62 13.24 19.91
CA SER A 217 11.38 14.36 19.36
C SER A 217 11.96 15.28 20.43
N GLU A 218 11.19 15.57 21.48
CA GLU A 218 11.61 16.42 22.59
C GLU A 218 11.17 15.77 23.90
N SER A 219 12.09 15.58 24.86
CA SER A 219 11.79 14.94 26.14
C SER A 219 10.96 15.86 27.05
N GLN A 220 9.68 16.03 26.74
CA GLN A 220 8.75 16.84 27.53
C GLN A 220 7.76 15.92 28.27
N ASN A 221 8.03 15.69 29.56
CA ASN A 221 7.14 14.90 30.41
C ASN A 221 5.88 15.68 30.85
N THR A 222 5.95 17.01 30.90
CA THR A 222 4.87 17.88 31.39
C THR A 222 3.57 17.80 30.56
N PRO A 223 3.61 17.86 29.21
CA PRO A 223 2.41 17.72 28.39
C PRO A 223 1.71 16.37 28.58
N PHE A 224 2.47 15.29 28.75
CA PHE A 224 1.93 13.95 28.97
C PHE A 224 1.07 13.86 30.23
N TYR A 225 1.61 14.27 31.39
CA TYR A 225 0.86 14.21 32.64
C TYR A 225 -0.34 15.15 32.64
N THR A 226 -0.22 16.32 32.02
CA THR A 226 -1.32 17.28 31.89
C THR A 226 -2.47 16.71 31.05
N ASN A 227 -2.15 16.11 29.91
CA ASN A 227 -3.13 15.44 29.07
C ASN A 227 -3.88 14.33 29.83
N ARG A 228 -3.16 13.49 30.60
CA ARG A 228 -3.79 12.44 31.42
C ARG A 228 -4.70 13.00 32.52
N PHE A 229 -4.31 14.11 33.14
CA PHE A 229 -5.14 14.81 34.12
C PHE A 229 -6.42 15.37 33.49
N ILE A 230 -6.34 15.98 32.30
CA ILE A 230 -7.51 16.48 31.57
C ILE A 230 -8.46 15.34 31.20
N CYS A 231 -7.97 14.22 30.67
CA CYS A 231 -8.82 13.07 30.33
C CYS A 231 -9.48 12.45 31.57
N PHE A 232 -8.76 12.38 32.69
CA PHE A 232 -9.31 11.85 33.94
C PHE A 232 -10.39 12.75 34.53
N THR A 233 -10.17 14.07 34.56
CA THR A 233 -11.19 15.05 35.01
C THR A 233 -12.43 15.01 34.13
N LEU A 234 -12.27 14.94 32.80
CA LEU A 234 -13.38 14.77 31.87
C LEU A 234 -14.17 13.47 32.14
N ALA A 235 -13.47 12.35 32.39
CA ALA A 235 -14.11 11.09 32.72
C ALA A 235 -14.96 11.18 34.00
N ILE A 236 -14.46 11.85 35.03
CA ILE A 236 -15.20 12.11 36.29
C ILE A 236 -16.43 12.96 36.02
N VAL A 237 -16.33 14.03 35.23
CA VAL A 237 -17.47 14.91 34.91
C VAL A 237 -18.56 14.15 34.15
N ILE A 238 -18.20 13.37 33.13
CA ILE A 238 -19.16 12.54 32.39
C ILE A 238 -19.81 11.53 33.32
N PHE A 239 -19.01 10.90 34.18
CA PHE A 239 -19.48 9.89 35.14
C PHE A 239 -20.46 10.46 36.16
N THR A 240 -20.13 11.59 36.81
CA THR A 240 -21.01 12.21 37.81
C THR A 240 -22.31 12.67 37.19
N HIS A 241 -22.26 13.23 35.97
CA HIS A 241 -23.45 13.59 35.20
C HIS A 241 -24.30 12.36 34.82
N ALA A 242 -23.68 11.26 34.40
CA ALA A 242 -24.38 10.02 34.05
C ALA A 242 -25.02 9.34 35.26
N VAL A 243 -24.38 9.34 36.43
CA VAL A 243 -24.96 8.79 37.67
C VAL A 243 -26.07 9.69 38.22
N GLY A 244 -26.00 11.00 37.96
CA GLY A 244 -27.01 11.98 38.35
C GLY A 244 -28.23 12.04 37.43
N SER A 245 -28.13 11.56 36.18
CA SER A 245 -29.26 11.50 35.26
C SER A 245 -30.15 10.29 35.56
N HIS A 246 -31.43 10.54 35.82
CA HIS A 246 -32.42 9.47 35.88
C HIS A 246 -32.75 9.02 34.45
N PRO A 247 -32.92 7.71 34.20
CA PRO A 247 -33.36 7.25 32.89
C PRO A 247 -34.65 7.97 32.54
N GLN A 248 -34.73 8.56 31.34
CA GLN A 248 -35.98 9.05 30.81
C GLN A 248 -36.89 7.84 30.64
N VAL A 249 -37.73 7.59 31.65
CA VAL A 249 -38.92 6.78 31.47
C VAL A 249 -39.72 7.57 30.46
N TYR A 250 -39.82 7.09 29.22
CA TYR A 250 -40.92 7.46 28.34
C TYR A 250 -42.18 6.94 29.03
N ALA A 251 -42.60 7.65 30.08
CA ALA A 251 -43.91 7.56 30.67
C ALA A 251 -44.84 8.19 29.64
N ARG A 252 -45.08 7.46 28.55
CA ARG A 252 -46.33 7.60 27.83
C ARG A 252 -47.35 6.94 28.73
N THR A 253 -47.73 7.64 29.81
CA THR A 253 -49.00 7.47 30.51
C THR A 253 -50.10 7.84 29.52
N LYS A 254 -50.27 7.03 28.47
CA LYS A 254 -51.63 6.73 28.07
C LYS A 254 -52.16 5.92 29.23
N GLN A 255 -52.97 6.57 30.08
CA GLN A 255 -53.87 5.83 30.94
C GLN A 255 -54.44 4.71 30.09
N PRO A 256 -54.29 3.43 30.48
CA PRO A 256 -55.09 2.41 29.86
C PRO A 256 -56.51 2.86 30.14
N LYS A 257 -57.29 3.18 29.10
CA LYS A 257 -58.73 3.03 29.22
C LYS A 257 -58.89 1.57 29.61
N GLN A 258 -59.18 1.30 30.87
CA GLN A 258 -59.75 0.02 31.29
C GLN A 258 -61.08 -0.11 30.57
N GLN A 259 -61.05 -0.50 29.30
CA GLN A 259 -62.05 -1.39 28.80
C GLN A 259 -61.59 -2.76 29.25
N CYS A 260 -62.13 -3.22 30.38
CA CYS A 260 -62.30 -4.65 30.57
C CYS A 260 -63.02 -5.14 29.32
N ILE A 261 -62.31 -5.85 28.45
CA ILE A 261 -62.93 -6.62 27.40
C ILE A 261 -63.60 -7.77 28.16
N GLU A 262 -64.90 -7.65 28.41
CA GLU A 262 -65.71 -8.81 28.74
C GLU A 262 -65.44 -9.87 27.66
N SER A 263 -65.07 -11.07 28.09
CA SER A 263 -64.89 -12.20 27.20
C SER A 263 -66.26 -12.57 26.62
N ASP A 264 -66.62 -11.93 25.50
CA ASP A 264 -67.76 -12.33 24.69
C ASP A 264 -67.36 -13.60 23.93
N LEU A 265 -67.40 -14.74 24.65
CA LEU A 265 -67.29 -16.08 24.08
C LEU A 265 -68.56 -16.35 23.26
N ARG A 266 -68.66 -15.72 22.10
CA ARG A 266 -69.69 -16.07 21.11
C ARG A 266 -69.37 -17.45 20.55
N PRO A 267 -70.29 -18.42 20.65
CA PRO A 267 -70.12 -19.70 19.98
C PRO A 267 -70.33 -19.51 18.48
N TYR A 268 -69.41 -20.06 17.68
CA TYR A 268 -69.45 -20.16 16.22
C TYR A 268 -69.38 -18.86 15.41
N THR A 269 -68.15 -18.36 15.20
CA THR A 269 -67.83 -17.64 13.96
C THR A 269 -67.87 -18.63 12.79
N GLN A 270 -68.86 -18.50 11.91
CA GLN A 270 -68.82 -19.21 10.62
C GLN A 270 -67.67 -18.65 9.79
N PHE A 271 -66.62 -19.46 9.61
CA PHE A 271 -65.52 -19.15 8.70
C PHE A 271 -66.03 -19.22 7.26
N GLN A 272 -66.26 -18.07 6.63
CA GLN A 272 -66.37 -18.02 5.17
C GLN A 272 -64.98 -18.21 4.57
N THR A 273 -64.79 -19.32 3.84
CA THR A 273 -63.62 -19.50 2.99
C THR A 273 -63.65 -18.47 1.86
N VAL A 274 -62.87 -17.40 2.01
CA VAL A 274 -62.59 -16.46 0.92
C VAL A 274 -61.67 -17.17 -0.07
N LYS A 275 -62.09 -17.29 -1.34
CA LYS A 275 -61.18 -17.74 -2.40
C LYS A 275 -60.04 -16.73 -2.50
N PRO A 276 -58.77 -17.13 -2.28
CA PRO A 276 -57.66 -16.19 -2.36
C PRO A 276 -57.59 -15.64 -3.79
N THR A 277 -57.85 -14.35 -3.95
CA THR A 277 -57.58 -13.61 -5.18
C THR A 277 -56.07 -13.39 -5.28
N PHE A 278 -55.35 -14.42 -5.70
CA PHE A 278 -53.94 -14.29 -6.03
C PHE A 278 -53.83 -13.29 -7.19
N ARG A 279 -53.36 -12.07 -6.91
CA ARG A 279 -52.70 -11.26 -7.95
C ARG A 279 -51.58 -12.13 -8.51
N GLN A 280 -51.48 -12.24 -9.83
CA GLN A 280 -50.45 -13.00 -10.55
C GLN A 280 -49.02 -12.45 -10.36
N SER A 281 -48.66 -11.87 -9.21
CA SER A 281 -47.26 -11.59 -8.92
C SER A 281 -46.54 -12.89 -8.58
N SER A 282 -45.37 -13.08 -9.16
CA SER A 282 -44.49 -14.20 -8.82
C SER A 282 -44.13 -14.13 -7.34
N ILE A 283 -44.34 -15.22 -6.60
CA ILE A 283 -44.01 -15.33 -5.16
C ILE A 283 -42.57 -14.87 -4.88
N LEU A 284 -41.64 -15.15 -5.80
CA LEU A 284 -40.24 -14.71 -5.70
C LEU A 284 -40.12 -13.18 -5.68
N PHE A 285 -40.89 -12.49 -6.50
CA PHE A 285 -40.85 -11.02 -6.58
C PHE A 285 -41.38 -10.37 -5.30
N GLU A 286 -42.46 -10.90 -4.71
CA GLU A 286 -42.97 -10.39 -3.44
C GLU A 286 -41.98 -10.62 -2.29
N LEU A 287 -41.33 -11.78 -2.24
CA LEU A 287 -40.27 -12.06 -1.27
C LEU A 287 -39.07 -11.12 -1.45
N TYR A 288 -38.64 -10.90 -2.69
CA TYR A 288 -37.56 -9.97 -3.01
C TYR A 288 -37.92 -8.53 -2.60
N LYS A 289 -39.12 -8.07 -2.98
CA LYS A 289 -39.62 -6.74 -2.66
C LYS A 289 -39.72 -6.52 -1.15
N ALA A 290 -40.21 -7.51 -0.41
CA ALA A 290 -40.25 -7.45 1.04
C ALA A 290 -38.82 -7.37 1.63
N ALA A 291 -37.92 -8.24 1.17
CA ALA A 291 -36.53 -8.27 1.64
C ALA A 291 -35.80 -6.93 1.44
N ILE A 292 -35.86 -6.36 0.23
CA ILE A 292 -35.17 -5.10 -0.09
C ILE A 292 -35.79 -3.90 0.64
N LEU A 293 -37.13 -3.81 0.69
CA LEU A 293 -37.81 -2.71 1.38
C LEU A 293 -37.56 -2.74 2.89
N ASN A 294 -37.48 -3.94 3.49
CA ASN A 294 -37.20 -4.07 4.92
C ASN A 294 -35.81 -3.55 5.29
N ILE A 295 -34.84 -3.59 4.39
CA ILE A 295 -33.48 -3.11 4.66
C ILE A 295 -33.38 -1.63 4.37
N LEU A 296 -33.90 -1.18 3.23
CA LEU A 296 -33.83 0.24 2.83
C LEU A 296 -34.66 1.15 3.75
N LYS A 297 -35.71 0.63 4.39
CA LYS A 297 -36.50 1.39 5.37
C LYS A 297 -35.86 1.47 6.76
N GLN A 298 -34.81 0.69 7.04
CA GLN A 298 -34.16 0.78 8.34
C GLN A 298 -33.41 2.10 8.49
N PRO A 299 -33.56 2.82 9.61
CA PRO A 299 -32.92 4.11 9.82
C PRO A 299 -31.39 3.99 9.77
N ILE A 300 -30.84 2.87 10.23
CA ILE A 300 -29.38 2.60 10.21
C ILE A 300 -28.88 2.49 8.78
N THR A 301 -29.59 1.77 7.90
CA THR A 301 -29.24 1.68 6.48
C THR A 301 -29.20 3.05 5.83
N LEU A 302 -30.21 3.90 6.10
CA LEU A 302 -30.26 5.26 5.56
C LEU A 302 -29.11 6.13 6.08
N ILE A 303 -28.79 6.05 7.38
CA ILE A 303 -27.66 6.77 7.98
C ILE A 303 -26.33 6.30 7.37
N LEU A 304 -26.13 4.99 7.20
CA LEU A 304 -24.91 4.44 6.61
C LEU A 304 -24.76 4.82 5.13
N LEU A 305 -25.84 4.83 4.35
CA LEU A 305 -25.82 5.28 2.96
C LEU A 305 -25.54 6.79 2.85
N LEU A 306 -26.11 7.61 3.74
CA LEU A 306 -25.84 9.05 3.78
C LEU A 306 -24.39 9.33 4.19
N LEU A 307 -23.87 8.60 5.18
CA LEU A 307 -22.47 8.67 5.59
C LEU A 307 -21.55 8.22 4.45
N TRP A 308 -21.90 7.15 3.73
CA TRP A 308 -21.17 6.71 2.53
C TRP A 308 -21.13 7.80 1.45
N LEU A 309 -22.27 8.43 1.15
CA LEU A 309 -22.34 9.55 0.20
C LEU A 309 -21.41 10.69 0.62
N GLY A 310 -21.48 11.12 1.89
CA GLY A 310 -20.64 12.19 2.42
C GLY A 310 -19.14 11.85 2.41
N LEU A 311 -18.78 10.61 2.75
CA LEU A 311 -17.40 10.12 2.71
C LEU A 311 -16.85 10.12 1.29
N VAL A 312 -17.60 9.58 0.31
CA VAL A 312 -17.19 9.58 -1.09
C VAL A 312 -17.06 11.01 -1.61
N PHE A 313 -18.08 11.84 -1.36
CA PHE A 313 -18.04 13.26 -1.74
C PHE A 313 -16.77 13.94 -1.20
N ASN A 314 -16.50 13.81 0.10
CA ASN A 314 -15.32 14.41 0.72
C ASN A 314 -14.00 13.87 0.15
N SER A 315 -13.89 12.55 -0.04
CA SER A 315 -12.68 11.93 -0.60
C SER A 315 -12.36 12.45 -2.01
N VAL A 316 -13.37 12.55 -2.86
CA VAL A 316 -13.25 13.04 -4.23
C VAL A 316 -12.97 14.55 -4.21
N ALA A 317 -13.75 15.33 -3.46
CA ALA A 317 -13.65 16.79 -3.35
C ALA A 317 -12.26 17.26 -2.87
N SER A 318 -11.70 16.56 -1.88
CA SER A 318 -10.42 16.94 -1.27
C SER A 318 -9.20 16.49 -2.06
N SER A 319 -9.27 15.36 -2.78
CA SER A 319 -8.08 14.65 -3.26
C SER A 319 -7.99 14.49 -4.78
N SER A 320 -9.07 14.68 -5.54
CA SER A 320 -9.05 14.39 -6.99
C SER A 320 -8.19 15.35 -7.80
N GLN A 321 -8.06 16.61 -7.36
CA GLN A 321 -7.15 17.58 -7.98
C GLN A 321 -5.72 17.46 -7.47
N TYR A 322 -5.45 16.64 -6.47
CA TYR A 322 -4.12 16.55 -5.86
C TYR A 322 -3.16 15.73 -6.74
N ALA A 323 -2.07 16.36 -7.18
CA ALA A 323 -0.97 15.67 -7.84
C ALA A 323 0.09 15.29 -6.80
N GLU A 324 0.66 16.33 -6.19
CA GLU A 324 1.67 16.32 -5.14
C GLU A 324 1.71 17.72 -4.50
N PRO A 325 2.44 17.97 -3.40
CA PRO A 325 2.47 19.29 -2.78
C PRO A 325 2.91 20.39 -3.76
N MET A 326 2.23 21.54 -3.72
CA MET A 326 2.40 22.65 -4.67
C MET A 326 2.02 22.33 -6.13
N SER A 327 1.37 21.19 -6.38
CA SER A 327 0.92 20.82 -7.73
C SER A 327 -0.48 20.20 -7.74
N VAL A 328 -1.27 20.65 -8.71
CA VAL A 328 -2.63 20.17 -8.94
C VAL A 328 -2.77 19.58 -10.34
N ILE A 329 -3.73 18.69 -10.52
CA ILE A 329 -4.17 18.19 -11.83
C ILE A 329 -5.57 18.71 -12.14
N LYS A 330 -5.88 18.81 -13.43
CA LYS A 330 -7.29 18.85 -13.85
C LYS A 330 -7.87 17.45 -13.63
N ALA A 331 -8.70 17.32 -12.60
CA ALA A 331 -9.31 16.06 -12.22
C ALA A 331 -10.20 15.52 -13.36
N THR A 332 -10.11 14.21 -13.58
CA THR A 332 -10.97 13.45 -14.50
C THR A 332 -11.85 12.50 -13.70
N SER A 333 -12.89 11.94 -14.33
CA SER A 333 -13.73 10.93 -13.67
C SER A 333 -12.97 9.63 -13.38
N ILE A 334 -11.84 9.36 -14.06
CA ILE A 334 -10.90 8.28 -13.67
C ILE A 334 -10.25 8.60 -12.33
N ASP A 335 -9.70 9.80 -12.15
CA ASP A 335 -9.06 10.19 -10.89
C ASP A 335 -10.07 10.18 -9.74
N ALA A 336 -11.29 10.66 -9.98
CA ALA A 336 -12.37 10.70 -8.99
C ALA A 336 -12.78 9.30 -8.52
N VAL A 337 -13.07 8.35 -9.43
CA VAL A 337 -13.50 7.01 -9.02
C VAL A 337 -12.39 6.24 -8.30
N ASN A 338 -11.14 6.46 -8.69
CA ASN A 338 -9.98 5.82 -8.05
C ASN A 338 -9.82 6.21 -6.57
N GLN A 339 -10.30 7.39 -6.14
CA GLN A 339 -10.17 7.82 -4.74
C GLN A 339 -10.92 6.94 -3.74
N TYR A 340 -11.96 6.22 -4.18
CA TYR A 340 -12.79 5.43 -3.27
C TYR A 340 -13.03 3.98 -3.73
N ALA A 341 -12.98 3.68 -5.02
CA ALA A 341 -13.44 2.38 -5.54
C ALA A 341 -12.54 1.19 -5.16
N PHE A 342 -11.23 1.39 -5.03
CA PHE A 342 -10.27 0.29 -4.85
C PHE A 342 -10.05 -0.09 -3.38
N ASP A 343 -10.15 0.88 -2.46
CA ASP A 343 -9.94 0.65 -1.03
C ASP A 343 -11.25 0.76 -0.23
N MET A 344 -11.83 1.97 -0.15
CA MET A 344 -12.99 2.25 0.70
C MET A 344 -14.24 1.48 0.28
N TYR A 345 -14.54 1.43 -1.02
CA TYR A 345 -15.72 0.75 -1.56
C TYR A 345 -15.69 -0.76 -1.27
N ILE A 346 -14.55 -1.43 -1.47
CA ILE A 346 -14.44 -2.87 -1.20
C ILE A 346 -14.49 -3.14 0.31
N LEU A 347 -13.78 -2.36 1.14
CA LEU A 347 -13.77 -2.54 2.58
C LEU A 347 -15.15 -2.28 3.21
N LEU A 348 -15.67 -1.06 3.05
CA LEU A 348 -16.96 -0.66 3.62
C LEU A 348 -18.11 -1.43 2.99
N GLY A 349 -18.02 -1.71 1.68
CA GLY A 349 -18.95 -2.59 0.98
C GLY A 349 -18.99 -3.98 1.61
N CYS A 350 -17.86 -4.65 1.83
CA CYS A 350 -17.85 -6.00 2.43
C CYS A 350 -18.44 -6.00 3.84
N LEU A 351 -18.12 -5.00 4.67
CA LEU A 351 -18.67 -4.86 6.02
C LEU A 351 -20.20 -4.65 5.99
N LEU A 352 -20.67 -3.77 5.10
CA LEU A 352 -22.09 -3.49 4.92
C LEU A 352 -22.84 -4.70 4.35
N MET A 353 -22.24 -5.42 3.39
CA MET A 353 -22.80 -6.66 2.85
C MET A 353 -22.86 -7.77 3.89
N ALA A 354 -21.90 -7.88 4.81
CA ALA A 354 -21.97 -8.82 5.93
C ALA A 354 -23.16 -8.47 6.85
N LEU A 355 -23.32 -7.19 7.20
CA LEU A 355 -24.44 -6.70 7.99
C LEU A 355 -25.80 -6.96 7.30
N TRP A 356 -25.94 -6.60 6.02
CA TRP A 356 -27.18 -6.81 5.27
C TRP A 356 -27.46 -8.30 5.01
N SER A 357 -26.43 -9.12 4.81
CA SER A 357 -26.61 -10.59 4.67
C SER A 357 -27.14 -11.20 5.96
N TRP A 358 -26.64 -10.76 7.12
CA TRP A 358 -27.17 -11.12 8.43
C TRP A 358 -28.62 -10.66 8.60
N GLN A 359 -28.92 -9.39 8.31
CA GLN A 359 -30.28 -8.85 8.40
C GLN A 359 -31.25 -9.59 7.49
N LEU A 360 -30.89 -9.86 6.22
CA LEU A 360 -31.71 -10.60 5.25
C LEU A 360 -32.04 -12.01 5.73
N SER A 361 -31.01 -12.74 6.16
CA SER A 361 -31.11 -14.18 6.40
C SER A 361 -31.68 -14.48 7.79
N CYS A 362 -31.41 -13.63 8.77
CA CYS A 362 -31.83 -13.80 10.17
C CYS A 362 -33.10 -13.01 10.53
N HIS A 363 -33.65 -12.18 9.62
CA HIS A 363 -34.84 -11.34 9.87
C HIS A 363 -35.97 -12.13 10.54
N ALA A 364 -36.33 -13.28 9.95
CA ALA A 364 -37.45 -14.10 10.40
C ALA A 364 -37.26 -14.64 11.83
N ARG A 365 -36.00 -14.91 12.24
CA ARG A 365 -35.67 -15.36 13.60
C ARG A 365 -35.82 -14.24 14.62
N HIS A 366 -35.35 -13.04 14.27
CA HIS A 366 -35.41 -11.88 15.16
C HIS A 366 -36.85 -11.49 15.52
N TYR A 367 -37.77 -11.60 14.55
CA TYR A 367 -39.20 -11.35 14.77
C TYR A 367 -39.98 -12.60 15.21
N LYS A 368 -39.31 -13.73 15.50
CA LYS A 368 -39.93 -15.00 15.93
C LYS A 368 -41.00 -15.55 14.95
N ILE A 369 -40.83 -15.31 13.66
CA ILE A 369 -41.73 -15.79 12.57
C ILE A 369 -41.08 -16.84 11.67
N ALA A 370 -39.87 -17.30 11.99
CA ALA A 370 -39.14 -18.28 11.18
C ALA A 370 -39.91 -19.60 10.98
N GLU A 371 -40.60 -20.08 12.01
CA GLU A 371 -41.41 -21.31 11.95
C GLU A 371 -42.61 -21.16 11.02
N ILE A 372 -43.23 -19.97 10.99
CA ILE A 372 -44.35 -19.65 10.09
C ILE A 372 -43.88 -19.68 8.64
N ILE A 373 -42.74 -19.08 8.33
CA ILE A 373 -42.16 -19.05 6.98
C ILE A 373 -41.70 -20.46 6.54
N ALA A 374 -41.22 -21.27 7.48
CA ALA A 374 -40.84 -22.66 7.19
C ALA A 374 -42.05 -23.57 6.95
N ALA A 375 -43.18 -23.33 7.60
CA ALA A 375 -44.43 -24.05 7.36
C ALA A 375 -45.13 -23.65 6.05
N ALA A 376 -44.80 -22.48 5.48
CA ALA A 376 -45.42 -22.01 4.25
C ALA A 376 -45.14 -22.94 3.05
N PRO A 377 -46.10 -23.13 2.11
CA PRO A 377 -45.95 -23.97 0.92
C PRO A 377 -45.12 -23.27 -0.18
N ILE A 378 -43.94 -22.77 0.18
CA ILE A 378 -43.02 -22.04 -0.71
C ILE A 378 -41.76 -22.88 -0.91
N LYS A 379 -41.26 -22.96 -2.15
CA LYS A 379 -39.98 -23.64 -2.44
C LYS A 379 -38.82 -22.92 -1.75
N THR A 380 -37.93 -23.66 -1.09
CA THR A 380 -36.72 -23.11 -0.44
C THR A 380 -35.86 -22.30 -1.42
N ALA A 381 -35.80 -22.73 -2.68
CA ALA A 381 -35.14 -21.99 -3.75
C ALA A 381 -35.69 -20.57 -3.93
N SER A 382 -37.01 -20.38 -3.84
CA SER A 382 -37.61 -19.05 -3.98
C SER A 382 -37.20 -18.11 -2.85
N ILE A 383 -37.04 -18.62 -1.62
CA ILE A 383 -36.55 -17.83 -0.48
C ILE A 383 -35.09 -17.42 -0.71
N LEU A 384 -34.21 -18.39 -1.01
CA LEU A 384 -32.79 -18.12 -1.22
C LEU A 384 -32.55 -17.18 -2.41
N HIS A 385 -33.16 -17.44 -3.57
CA HIS A 385 -33.01 -16.59 -4.75
C HIS A 385 -33.53 -15.17 -4.51
N SER A 386 -34.60 -15.00 -3.72
CA SER A 386 -35.10 -13.67 -3.38
C SER A 386 -34.11 -12.88 -2.52
N GLN A 387 -33.41 -13.53 -1.58
CA GLN A 387 -32.37 -12.93 -0.76
C GLN A 387 -31.10 -12.63 -1.58
N LEU A 388 -30.71 -13.54 -2.48
CA LEU A 388 -29.59 -13.33 -3.39
C LEU A 388 -29.84 -12.16 -4.34
N LEU A 389 -31.06 -12.06 -4.89
CA LEU A 389 -31.43 -10.92 -5.74
C LEU A 389 -31.47 -9.62 -4.92
N ALA A 390 -31.96 -9.67 -3.68
CA ALA A 390 -31.95 -8.52 -2.78
C ALA A 390 -30.52 -8.03 -2.46
N ILE A 391 -29.59 -8.93 -2.12
CA ILE A 391 -28.22 -8.51 -1.79
C ILE A 391 -27.47 -7.97 -3.01
N VAL A 392 -27.68 -8.54 -4.20
CA VAL A 392 -27.12 -8.01 -5.46
C VAL A 392 -27.69 -6.62 -5.79
N SER A 393 -29.00 -6.42 -5.61
CA SER A 393 -29.61 -5.09 -5.76
C SER A 393 -29.08 -4.08 -4.73
N LEU A 394 -28.78 -4.52 -3.51
CA LEU A 394 -28.18 -3.68 -2.48
C LEU A 394 -26.74 -3.28 -2.83
N VAL A 395 -25.95 -4.16 -3.47
CA VAL A 395 -24.64 -3.78 -4.05
C VAL A 395 -24.82 -2.69 -5.10
N PHE A 396 -25.82 -2.81 -5.99
CA PHE A 396 -26.12 -1.77 -6.97
C PHE A 396 -26.52 -0.44 -6.31
N VAL A 397 -27.35 -0.46 -5.26
CA VAL A 397 -27.71 0.75 -4.50
C VAL A 397 -26.46 1.37 -3.86
N PHE A 398 -25.59 0.57 -3.24
CA PHE A 398 -24.36 1.05 -2.64
C PHE A 398 -23.41 1.69 -3.68
N SER A 399 -23.26 1.07 -4.85
CA SER A 399 -22.53 1.63 -6.00
C SER A 399 -23.16 2.93 -6.50
N LEU A 400 -24.49 2.97 -6.63
CA LEU A 400 -25.21 4.15 -7.11
C LEU A 400 -25.02 5.35 -6.16
N ILE A 401 -25.08 5.12 -4.84
CA ILE A 401 -24.82 6.19 -3.87
C ILE A 401 -23.36 6.66 -3.92
N GLY A 402 -22.41 5.74 -4.12
CA GLY A 402 -21.00 6.12 -4.36
C GLY A 402 -20.83 6.94 -5.65
N PHE A 403 -21.46 6.51 -6.74
CA PHE A 403 -21.50 7.24 -8.01
C PHE A 403 -22.09 8.65 -7.86
N VAL A 404 -23.19 8.80 -7.12
CA VAL A 404 -23.81 10.11 -6.86
C VAL A 404 -22.89 10.97 -6.02
N GLY A 405 -22.29 10.44 -4.95
CA GLY A 405 -21.33 11.18 -4.12
C GLY A 405 -20.13 11.68 -4.92
N ALA A 406 -19.57 10.84 -5.78
CA ALA A 406 -18.46 11.20 -6.66
C ALA A 406 -18.87 12.23 -7.71
N SER A 407 -20.02 12.02 -8.39
CA SER A 407 -20.55 12.96 -9.39
C SER A 407 -20.81 14.35 -8.79
N LEU A 408 -21.36 14.42 -7.57
CA LEU A 408 -21.58 15.69 -6.87
C LEU A 408 -20.26 16.40 -6.55
N ALA A 409 -19.23 15.66 -6.14
CA ALA A 409 -17.91 16.22 -5.87
C ALA A 409 -17.20 16.69 -7.16
N GLU A 410 -17.33 15.94 -8.24
CA GLU A 410 -16.84 16.32 -9.58
C GLU A 410 -17.47 17.63 -10.07
N LEU A 411 -18.80 17.78 -9.90
CA LEU A 411 -19.51 19.03 -10.17
C LEU A 411 -19.04 20.18 -9.27
N PHE A 412 -18.78 19.92 -7.99
CA PHE A 412 -18.27 20.91 -7.04
C PHE A 412 -16.88 21.43 -7.42
N ILE A 413 -16.01 20.55 -7.90
CA ILE A 413 -14.62 20.86 -8.28
C ILE A 413 -14.51 21.45 -9.71
N GLY A 414 -15.50 21.18 -10.58
CA GLY A 414 -15.46 21.54 -11.99
C GLY A 414 -14.56 20.62 -12.83
N SER A 415 -14.65 19.30 -12.63
CA SER A 415 -13.95 18.30 -13.45
C SER A 415 -14.59 18.12 -14.83
N ASP A 416 -13.84 17.51 -15.76
CA ASP A 416 -14.41 17.03 -17.03
C ASP A 416 -15.17 15.72 -16.75
N PHE A 417 -16.46 15.84 -16.44
CA PHE A 417 -17.29 14.70 -16.07
C PHE A 417 -17.57 13.77 -17.25
N ASP A 418 -17.16 12.51 -17.11
CA ASP A 418 -17.53 11.40 -18.00
C ASP A 418 -18.04 10.23 -17.16
N ALA A 419 -19.35 9.96 -17.28
CA ALA A 419 -20.02 8.89 -16.55
C ALA A 419 -19.55 7.47 -16.93
N TYR A 420 -18.92 7.27 -18.09
CA TYR A 420 -18.46 5.95 -18.54
C TYR A 420 -17.46 5.33 -17.56
N HIS A 421 -16.44 6.09 -17.16
CA HIS A 421 -15.37 5.62 -16.29
C HIS A 421 -15.83 5.18 -14.89
N PRO A 422 -16.61 5.98 -14.14
CA PRO A 422 -17.10 5.57 -12.84
C PRO A 422 -18.09 4.41 -12.94
N ILE A 423 -18.99 4.38 -13.95
CA ILE A 423 -19.92 3.25 -14.15
C ILE A 423 -19.15 1.97 -14.43
N TYR A 424 -18.17 2.01 -15.33
CA TYR A 424 -17.38 0.82 -15.70
C TYR A 424 -16.54 0.31 -14.52
N THR A 425 -15.87 1.20 -13.80
CA THR A 425 -15.08 0.83 -12.61
C THR A 425 -15.95 0.23 -11.51
N LEU A 426 -17.10 0.85 -11.21
CA LEU A 426 -18.04 0.34 -10.23
C LEU A 426 -18.72 -0.97 -10.66
N ALA A 427 -18.89 -1.22 -11.96
CA ALA A 427 -19.36 -2.51 -12.46
C ALA A 427 -18.30 -3.60 -12.23
N LEU A 428 -17.03 -3.31 -12.54
CA LEU A 428 -15.92 -4.24 -12.30
C LEU A 428 -15.68 -4.51 -10.81
N MET A 429 -15.82 -3.51 -9.93
CA MET A 429 -15.68 -3.68 -8.47
C MET A 429 -16.93 -4.25 -7.79
N GLY A 430 -18.10 -3.89 -8.29
CA GLY A 430 -19.38 -4.37 -7.80
C GLY A 430 -19.56 -5.87 -8.01
N LEU A 431 -18.95 -6.46 -9.04
CA LEU A 431 -19.04 -7.90 -9.30
C LEU A 431 -18.35 -8.76 -8.22
N PRO A 432 -17.06 -8.57 -7.89
CA PRO A 432 -16.43 -9.18 -6.71
C PRO A 432 -17.20 -8.94 -5.41
N LEU A 433 -17.71 -7.73 -5.20
CA LEU A 433 -18.51 -7.40 -4.02
C LEU A 433 -19.82 -8.19 -3.97
N ALA A 434 -20.51 -8.34 -5.10
CA ALA A 434 -21.71 -9.15 -5.22
C ALA A 434 -21.45 -10.65 -4.99
N ILE A 435 -20.29 -11.16 -5.45
CA ILE A 435 -19.87 -12.54 -5.22
C ILE A 435 -19.72 -12.80 -3.72
N ILE A 436 -18.92 -11.98 -3.01
CA ILE A 436 -18.69 -12.18 -1.58
C ILE A 436 -19.98 -11.97 -0.75
N ALA A 437 -20.80 -10.99 -1.12
CA ALA A 437 -22.09 -10.76 -0.48
C ALA A 437 -23.04 -11.96 -0.63
N SER A 438 -23.07 -12.56 -1.82
CA SER A 438 -23.86 -13.77 -2.08
C SER A 438 -23.34 -14.98 -1.29
N ILE A 439 -22.02 -15.10 -1.12
CA ILE A 439 -21.40 -16.12 -0.25
C ILE A 439 -21.85 -15.91 1.20
N PHE A 440 -21.87 -14.67 1.71
CA PHE A 440 -22.35 -14.38 3.07
C PHE A 440 -23.81 -14.79 3.28
N VAL A 441 -24.71 -14.46 2.34
CA VAL A 441 -26.12 -14.92 2.38
C VAL A 441 -26.18 -16.44 2.41
N CYS A 442 -25.37 -17.13 1.60
CA CYS A 442 -25.34 -18.58 1.59
C CYS A 442 -24.86 -19.16 2.93
N ILE A 443 -23.84 -18.58 3.56
CA ILE A 443 -23.32 -19.02 4.86
C ILE A 443 -24.40 -18.92 5.95
N PHE A 444 -25.12 -17.79 6.02
CA PHE A 444 -26.21 -17.61 6.99
C PHE A 444 -27.40 -18.55 6.77
N ASN A 445 -27.65 -18.96 5.52
CA ASN A 445 -28.71 -19.93 5.18
C ASN A 445 -28.27 -21.39 5.35
N LEU A 446 -26.97 -21.68 5.26
CA LEU A 446 -26.42 -23.02 5.41
C LEU A 446 -26.24 -23.40 6.87
N LEU A 447 -25.70 -22.49 7.69
CA LEU A 447 -25.35 -22.75 9.09
C LEU A 447 -26.55 -22.50 10.02
N ARG A 448 -26.83 -23.48 10.89
CA ARG A 448 -27.97 -23.42 11.81
C ARG A 448 -27.83 -22.32 12.86
N SER A 449 -26.64 -22.17 13.42
CA SER A 449 -26.34 -21.18 14.45
C SER A 449 -25.94 -19.85 13.80
N GLU A 450 -26.66 -18.80 14.15
CA GLU A 450 -26.34 -17.42 13.76
C GLU A 450 -24.94 -17.02 14.24
N LEU A 451 -24.57 -17.43 15.46
CA LEU A 451 -23.24 -17.14 16.01
C LEU A 451 -22.13 -17.79 15.18
N VAL A 452 -22.31 -19.07 14.80
CA VAL A 452 -21.32 -19.78 13.96
C VAL A 452 -21.25 -19.17 12.57
N ALA A 453 -22.38 -18.79 11.98
CA ALA A 453 -22.41 -18.10 10.70
C ALA A 453 -21.67 -16.76 10.74
N SER A 454 -21.94 -15.94 11.77
CA SER A 454 -21.25 -14.68 11.99
C SER A 454 -19.74 -14.89 12.22
N LEU A 455 -19.32 -15.93 12.94
CA LEU A 455 -17.91 -16.26 13.13
C LEU A 455 -17.22 -16.65 11.82
N VAL A 456 -17.88 -17.42 10.94
CA VAL A 456 -17.32 -17.79 9.62
C VAL A 456 -17.21 -16.58 8.71
N VAL A 457 -18.24 -15.72 8.65
CA VAL A 457 -18.21 -14.47 7.87
C VAL A 457 -17.11 -13.54 8.40
N PHE A 458 -17.00 -13.41 9.72
CA PHE A 458 -15.93 -12.64 10.36
C PHE A 458 -14.55 -13.21 10.03
N ALA A 459 -14.36 -14.54 10.08
CA ALA A 459 -13.11 -15.17 9.68
C ALA A 459 -12.76 -14.86 8.22
N ILE A 460 -13.72 -14.91 7.30
CA ILE A 460 -13.49 -14.53 5.89
C ILE A 460 -13.03 -13.07 5.77
N LEU A 461 -13.69 -12.15 6.47
CA LEU A 461 -13.33 -10.73 6.48
C LEU A 461 -11.93 -10.51 7.07
N LEU A 462 -11.61 -11.20 8.17
CA LEU A 462 -10.30 -11.16 8.80
C LEU A 462 -9.23 -11.67 7.83
N LEU A 463 -9.41 -12.83 7.18
CA LEU A 463 -8.45 -13.34 6.20
C LEU A 463 -8.31 -12.42 4.97
N LYS A 464 -9.38 -11.74 4.56
CA LYS A 464 -9.40 -10.86 3.40
C LYS A 464 -8.66 -9.54 3.64
N PHE A 465 -8.84 -8.93 4.82
CA PHE A 465 -8.36 -7.58 5.12
C PHE A 465 -7.17 -7.55 6.10
N THR A 466 -6.67 -8.69 6.57
CA THR A 466 -5.49 -8.76 7.45
C THR A 466 -4.39 -9.66 6.86
N PRO A 467 -3.10 -9.40 7.19
CA PRO A 467 -1.97 -10.19 6.68
C PRO A 467 -1.79 -11.55 7.39
N VAL A 468 -2.81 -12.07 8.09
CA VAL A 468 -2.73 -13.32 8.87
C VAL A 468 -2.23 -14.50 8.03
N MET A 469 -2.70 -14.61 6.79
CA MET A 469 -2.25 -15.70 5.90
C MET A 469 -0.79 -15.56 5.50
N THR A 470 -0.29 -14.33 5.35
CA THR A 470 1.13 -14.07 5.09
C THR A 470 2.01 -14.55 6.25
N TYR A 471 1.60 -14.31 7.50
CA TYR A 471 2.33 -14.82 8.67
C TYR A 471 2.31 -16.34 8.79
N LEU A 472 1.22 -16.99 8.35
CA LEU A 472 1.15 -18.45 8.26
C LEU A 472 1.97 -19.02 7.10
N GLY A 473 2.68 -18.20 6.32
CA GLY A 473 3.41 -18.61 5.12
C GLY A 473 2.51 -18.90 3.91
N LEU A 474 1.21 -18.63 4.04
CA LEU A 474 0.16 -18.91 3.06
C LEU A 474 -0.11 -17.67 2.20
N THR A 475 0.80 -17.37 1.26
CA THR A 475 0.76 -16.10 0.49
C THR A 475 0.09 -16.21 -0.88
N HIS A 476 -0.75 -17.22 -1.10
CA HIS A 476 -1.45 -17.37 -2.37
C HIS A 476 -2.56 -16.32 -2.53
N THR A 477 -2.74 -15.79 -3.73
CA THR A 477 -3.80 -14.83 -4.08
C THR A 477 -5.23 -15.37 -3.86
N PHE A 478 -5.40 -16.68 -3.65
CA PHE A 478 -6.71 -17.33 -3.52
C PHE A 478 -7.24 -17.31 -2.09
N TRP A 479 -6.40 -17.01 -1.10
CA TRP A 479 -6.83 -16.92 0.29
C TRP A 479 -7.74 -15.71 0.56
N SER A 480 -7.66 -14.68 -0.28
CA SER A 480 -8.56 -13.55 -0.23
C SER A 480 -9.83 -13.85 -1.06
N VAL A 481 -10.92 -14.19 -0.37
CA VAL A 481 -12.19 -14.57 -0.99
C VAL A 481 -12.71 -13.48 -1.92
N ALA A 482 -13.09 -13.86 -3.14
CA ALA A 482 -13.54 -12.96 -4.20
C ALA A 482 -12.54 -11.85 -4.55
N TRP A 483 -11.24 -12.02 -4.27
CA TRP A 483 -10.22 -11.06 -4.68
C TRP A 483 -9.94 -11.16 -6.17
N THR A 484 -9.64 -10.01 -6.78
CA THR A 484 -9.24 -9.89 -8.18
C THR A 484 -8.04 -8.95 -8.31
N PRO A 485 -7.14 -9.17 -9.29
CA PRO A 485 -5.94 -8.35 -9.48
C PRO A 485 -6.20 -6.99 -10.16
N LEU A 486 -7.43 -6.45 -10.09
CA LEU A 486 -7.78 -5.18 -10.73
C LEU A 486 -7.00 -4.03 -10.10
N GLN A 487 -6.33 -3.24 -10.92
CA GLN A 487 -5.58 -2.04 -10.54
C GLN A 487 -6.33 -0.77 -10.95
N PRO A 488 -6.12 0.36 -10.24
CA PRO A 488 -6.64 1.66 -10.64
C PRO A 488 -6.33 1.97 -12.09
N ALA A 489 -7.35 2.44 -12.82
CA ALA A 489 -7.16 2.92 -14.19
C ALA A 489 -6.39 4.24 -14.18
N ASN A 490 -5.73 4.59 -15.28
CA ASN A 490 -5.10 5.89 -15.43
C ASN A 490 -5.31 6.45 -16.84
N GLU A 491 -5.07 7.76 -17.01
CA GLU A 491 -5.18 8.45 -18.30
C GLU A 491 -4.20 7.91 -19.37
N PHE A 492 -3.11 7.26 -18.94
CA PHE A 492 -2.07 6.81 -19.85
C PHE A 492 -2.44 5.52 -20.60
N TRP A 493 -3.10 4.52 -20.00
CA TRP A 493 -3.52 3.29 -20.71
C TRP A 493 -4.86 2.71 -20.22
N GLY A 494 -5.63 3.50 -19.47
CA GLY A 494 -6.92 3.10 -18.93
C GLY A 494 -6.81 1.86 -18.04
N TYR A 495 -7.66 0.88 -18.29
CA TYR A 495 -7.77 -0.37 -17.53
C TYR A 495 -6.76 -1.45 -17.93
N ARG A 496 -5.93 -1.20 -18.96
CA ARG A 496 -5.10 -2.24 -19.59
C ARG A 496 -4.11 -2.89 -18.63
N ALA A 497 -3.65 -2.16 -17.62
CA ALA A 497 -2.69 -2.67 -16.65
C ALA A 497 -3.12 -4.00 -16.01
N SER A 498 -4.42 -4.25 -15.83
CA SER A 498 -4.90 -5.40 -15.03
C SER A 498 -6.11 -6.13 -15.61
N LEU A 499 -6.74 -5.61 -16.67
CA LEU A 499 -7.97 -6.17 -17.22
C LEU A 499 -7.80 -7.61 -17.75
N SER A 500 -6.64 -7.93 -18.32
CA SER A 500 -6.29 -9.29 -18.76
C SER A 500 -6.30 -10.30 -17.61
N SER A 501 -5.85 -9.88 -16.43
CA SER A 501 -5.76 -10.71 -15.24
C SER A 501 -7.09 -10.82 -14.48
N TYR A 502 -8.00 -9.86 -14.63
CA TYR A 502 -9.27 -9.78 -13.89
C TYR A 502 -10.25 -10.94 -14.22
N TRP A 503 -10.55 -11.15 -15.51
CA TRP A 503 -11.60 -12.09 -15.93
C TRP A 503 -11.32 -13.57 -15.58
N PRO A 504 -10.08 -14.09 -15.68
CA PRO A 504 -9.76 -15.43 -15.21
C PRO A 504 -10.13 -15.67 -13.74
N TYR A 505 -9.84 -14.71 -12.85
CA TYR A 505 -10.19 -14.80 -11.43
C TYR A 505 -11.70 -14.77 -11.23
N VAL A 506 -12.40 -13.82 -11.85
CA VAL A 506 -13.86 -13.69 -11.73
C VAL A 506 -14.57 -14.96 -12.20
N ARG A 507 -14.15 -15.57 -13.31
CA ARG A 507 -14.74 -16.82 -13.80
C ARG A 507 -14.60 -17.96 -12.78
N ALA A 508 -13.42 -18.14 -12.19
CA ALA A 508 -13.22 -19.15 -11.14
C ALA A 508 -14.12 -18.89 -9.92
N TRP A 509 -14.22 -17.63 -9.47
CA TRP A 509 -15.08 -17.24 -8.35
C TRP A 509 -16.57 -17.41 -8.63
N LEU A 510 -17.05 -17.13 -9.86
CA LEU A 510 -18.45 -17.31 -10.24
C LEU A 510 -18.88 -18.78 -10.23
N VAL A 511 -18.01 -19.68 -10.70
CA VAL A 511 -18.29 -21.12 -10.66
C VAL A 511 -18.28 -21.65 -9.22
N LEU A 512 -17.37 -21.15 -8.38
CA LEU A 512 -17.40 -21.45 -6.95
C LEU A 512 -18.69 -20.94 -6.29
N LEU A 513 -19.11 -19.71 -6.59
CA LEU A 513 -20.35 -19.14 -6.10
C LEU A 513 -21.55 -20.01 -6.50
N LEU A 514 -21.63 -20.43 -7.77
CA LEU A 514 -22.69 -21.32 -8.23
C LEU A 514 -22.74 -22.62 -7.41
N SER A 515 -21.59 -23.20 -7.10
CA SER A 515 -21.48 -24.39 -6.24
C SER A 515 -22.05 -24.13 -4.85
N VAL A 516 -21.63 -23.02 -4.23
CA VAL A 516 -22.07 -22.62 -2.88
C VAL A 516 -23.58 -22.34 -2.85
N VAL A 517 -24.14 -21.71 -3.88
CA VAL A 517 -25.58 -21.44 -4.00
C VAL A 517 -26.37 -22.75 -4.10
N LEU A 518 -25.92 -23.70 -4.92
CA LEU A 518 -26.61 -24.98 -5.09
C LEU A 518 -26.56 -25.84 -3.81
N VAL A 519 -25.41 -25.86 -3.12
CA VAL A 519 -25.27 -26.52 -1.81
C VAL A 519 -26.16 -25.83 -0.77
N SER A 520 -26.14 -24.50 -0.70
CA SER A 520 -27.01 -23.74 0.18
C SER A 520 -28.49 -24.07 -0.08
N GLN A 521 -28.94 -24.06 -1.34
CA GLN A 521 -30.31 -24.42 -1.71
C GLN A 521 -30.70 -25.83 -1.26
N ALA A 522 -29.80 -26.81 -1.36
CA ALA A 522 -30.06 -28.19 -1.00
C ALA A 522 -30.15 -28.44 0.52
N PHE A 523 -29.38 -27.69 1.32
CA PHE A 523 -29.23 -27.87 2.77
C PHE A 523 -29.80 -26.71 3.61
N ASN A 524 -30.48 -25.74 3.00
CA ASN A 524 -31.07 -24.61 3.70
C ASN A 524 -32.15 -25.05 4.70
N HIS A 525 -32.04 -24.53 5.92
CA HIS A 525 -32.91 -24.83 7.06
C HIS A 525 -34.14 -23.89 7.16
N ARG A 526 -34.48 -23.16 6.09
CA ARG A 526 -35.59 -22.20 5.98
C ARG A 526 -35.64 -21.19 7.14
N GLY A 527 -34.49 -20.86 7.73
CA GLY A 527 -34.36 -19.91 8.85
C GLY A 527 -34.76 -20.44 10.24
N THR A 528 -35.26 -21.67 10.40
CA THR A 528 -35.67 -22.20 11.72
C THR A 528 -34.51 -22.81 12.52
N GLY A 529 -33.42 -23.17 11.86
CA GLY A 529 -32.32 -23.94 12.44
C GLY A 529 -32.69 -25.40 12.69
N MET A 530 -33.89 -25.82 12.29
CA MET A 530 -34.44 -27.16 12.48
C MET A 530 -34.53 -27.89 11.13
N GLY A 531 -34.22 -29.18 11.12
CA GLY A 531 -34.18 -30.01 9.92
C GLY A 531 -32.75 -30.34 9.46
N SER A 532 -32.49 -31.62 9.23
CA SER A 532 -31.24 -32.14 8.70
C SER A 532 -31.53 -32.98 7.48
N ARG A 533 -31.24 -32.47 6.29
CA ARG A 533 -31.21 -33.32 5.09
C ARG A 533 -29.83 -33.96 5.01
N ALA A 534 -29.76 -35.29 5.01
CA ALA A 534 -28.52 -36.00 4.72
C ALA A 534 -28.26 -36.03 3.21
N LEU A 535 -26.98 -35.98 2.81
CA LEU A 535 -26.55 -36.12 1.43
C LEU A 535 -26.90 -37.54 0.93
N LYS A 536 -27.57 -37.67 -0.20
CA LYS A 536 -27.89 -38.97 -0.83
C LYS A 536 -27.15 -39.10 -2.16
N ASN A 537 -26.94 -40.31 -2.68
CA ASN A 537 -26.24 -40.52 -3.97
C ASN A 537 -26.86 -39.74 -5.14
N LYS A 538 -28.18 -39.52 -5.12
CA LYS A 538 -28.89 -38.69 -6.11
C LYS A 538 -28.51 -37.21 -6.09
N ASP A 539 -27.79 -36.74 -5.07
CA ASP A 539 -27.31 -35.37 -4.92
C ASP A 539 -25.86 -35.20 -5.42
N ALA A 540 -25.25 -36.25 -5.99
CA ALA A 540 -23.88 -36.21 -6.54
C ALA A 540 -23.69 -35.14 -7.61
N TRP A 541 -24.75 -34.74 -8.33
CA TRP A 541 -24.70 -33.66 -9.31
C TRP A 541 -24.32 -32.30 -8.69
N LEU A 542 -24.53 -32.09 -7.39
CA LEU A 542 -24.10 -30.88 -6.66
C LEU A 542 -22.57 -30.74 -6.61
N LEU A 543 -21.82 -31.83 -6.81
CA LEU A 543 -20.36 -31.82 -6.83
C LEU A 543 -19.79 -31.34 -8.18
N ILE A 544 -20.55 -31.41 -9.27
CA ILE A 544 -20.10 -31.02 -10.62
C ILE A 544 -19.53 -29.58 -10.65
N PRO A 545 -20.26 -28.54 -10.20
CA PRO A 545 -19.73 -27.18 -10.22
C PRO A 545 -18.56 -27.01 -9.23
N ALA A 546 -18.52 -27.77 -8.13
CA ALA A 546 -17.41 -27.71 -7.18
C ALA A 546 -16.12 -28.30 -7.78
N VAL A 547 -16.21 -29.43 -8.48
CA VAL A 547 -15.09 -30.03 -9.22
C VAL A 547 -14.64 -29.10 -10.35
N LEU A 548 -15.57 -28.46 -11.05
CA LEU A 548 -15.25 -27.45 -12.07
C LEU A 548 -14.53 -26.24 -11.46
N ALA A 549 -14.99 -25.74 -10.32
CA ALA A 549 -14.33 -24.64 -9.61
C ALA A 549 -12.90 -25.02 -9.22
N ILE A 550 -12.70 -26.20 -8.62
CA ILE A 550 -11.37 -26.72 -8.27
C ILE A 550 -10.47 -26.81 -9.50
N ASN A 551 -11.00 -27.34 -10.62
CA ASN A 551 -10.26 -27.43 -11.87
C ASN A 551 -9.86 -26.04 -12.42
N LEU A 552 -10.76 -25.05 -12.37
CA LEU A 552 -10.47 -23.68 -12.80
C LEU A 552 -9.41 -23.02 -11.91
N PHE A 553 -9.50 -23.17 -10.58
CA PHE A 553 -8.48 -22.67 -9.67
C PHE A 553 -7.13 -23.36 -9.88
N TRP A 554 -7.13 -24.67 -10.13
CA TRP A 554 -5.92 -25.42 -10.46
C TRP A 554 -5.28 -24.93 -11.76
N GLN A 555 -6.05 -24.79 -12.84
CA GLN A 555 -5.57 -24.24 -14.11
C GLN A 555 -5.03 -22.81 -13.95
N LEU A 556 -5.73 -21.97 -13.19
CA LEU A 556 -5.29 -20.61 -12.91
C LEU A 556 -3.97 -20.60 -12.13
N HIS A 557 -3.83 -21.48 -11.13
CA HIS A 557 -2.60 -21.68 -10.36
C HIS A 557 -1.42 -22.12 -11.24
N THR A 558 -1.61 -23.14 -12.09
CA THR A 558 -0.55 -23.62 -12.98
C THR A 558 -0.11 -22.55 -13.96
N ASN A 559 -1.07 -21.79 -14.51
CA ASN A 559 -0.77 -20.71 -15.46
C ASN A 559 -0.04 -19.55 -14.77
N LEU A 560 -0.46 -19.18 -13.55
CA LEU A 560 0.22 -18.14 -12.76
C LEU A 560 1.70 -18.48 -12.55
N ILE A 561 1.99 -19.70 -12.09
CA ILE A 561 3.37 -20.17 -11.86
C ILE A 561 4.17 -20.21 -13.17
N SER A 562 3.55 -20.58 -14.28
CA SER A 562 4.23 -20.66 -15.58
C SER A 562 4.64 -19.29 -16.14
N GLU A 563 3.86 -18.23 -15.90
CA GLU A 563 4.19 -16.87 -16.33
C GLU A 563 5.23 -16.23 -15.42
N LYS A 564 5.03 -16.35 -14.10
CA LYS A 564 5.91 -15.78 -13.09
C LYS A 564 5.81 -16.60 -11.81
N PRO A 565 6.93 -17.08 -11.24
CA PRO A 565 6.89 -17.86 -10.03
C PRO A 565 6.23 -17.08 -8.88
N LEU A 566 5.33 -17.74 -8.15
CA LEU A 566 4.73 -17.21 -6.93
C LEU A 566 5.83 -17.02 -5.88
N SER A 567 6.29 -15.78 -5.73
CA SER A 567 7.35 -15.40 -4.81
C SER A 567 6.82 -14.49 -3.72
N ASN A 568 6.78 -15.00 -2.49
CA ASN A 568 6.60 -14.19 -1.29
C ASN A 568 7.93 -13.67 -0.76
N SER A 569 7.89 -12.85 0.30
CA SER A 569 9.07 -12.36 1.03
C SER A 569 10.02 -13.51 1.35
N TYR A 570 9.50 -14.52 2.06
CA TYR A 570 10.26 -15.70 2.45
C TYR A 570 11.00 -16.36 1.28
N LYS A 571 10.35 -16.68 0.16
CA LYS A 571 10.99 -17.29 -1.01
C LYS A 571 12.05 -16.38 -1.65
N ARG A 572 11.83 -15.06 -1.68
CA ARG A 572 12.85 -14.11 -2.18
C ARG A 572 14.07 -14.09 -1.27
N GLU A 573 13.84 -14.06 0.05
CA GLU A 573 14.89 -14.07 1.07
C GLU A 573 15.66 -15.40 1.06
N THR A 574 14.96 -16.53 0.94
CA THR A 574 15.58 -17.85 0.78
C THR A 574 16.39 -17.93 -0.51
N PHE A 575 15.90 -17.41 -1.64
CA PHE A 575 16.66 -17.35 -2.89
C PHE A 575 17.95 -16.55 -2.70
N LYS A 576 17.86 -15.35 -2.10
CA LYS A 576 19.03 -14.49 -1.83
C LYS A 576 20.04 -15.18 -0.90
N ALA A 577 19.56 -15.80 0.18
CA ALA A 577 20.39 -16.52 1.13
C ALA A 577 21.09 -17.73 0.48
N ASN A 578 20.38 -18.50 -0.34
CA ASN A 578 20.95 -19.64 -1.06
C ASN A 578 21.95 -19.20 -2.13
N TYR A 579 21.66 -18.11 -2.84
CA TYR A 579 22.60 -17.52 -3.80
C TYR A 579 23.92 -17.17 -3.10
N GLU A 580 23.85 -16.48 -1.96
CA GLU A 580 25.04 -16.12 -1.19
C GLU A 580 25.78 -17.36 -0.68
N LYS A 581 25.09 -18.34 -0.09
CA LYS A 581 25.71 -19.59 0.37
C LYS A 581 26.42 -20.36 -0.73
N MET A 582 25.86 -20.39 -1.94
CA MET A 582 26.40 -21.18 -3.06
C MET A 582 27.49 -20.45 -3.83
N PHE A 583 27.42 -19.11 -3.92
CA PHE A 583 28.25 -18.34 -4.85
C PHE A 583 29.14 -17.28 -4.18
N ALA A 584 29.14 -17.12 -2.85
CA ALA A 584 29.96 -16.12 -2.16
C ALA A 584 31.45 -16.16 -2.55
N ASP A 585 32.02 -17.35 -2.78
CA ASP A 585 33.42 -17.51 -3.21
C ASP A 585 33.74 -16.81 -4.54
N TRP A 586 32.74 -16.59 -5.40
CA TRP A 586 32.90 -15.91 -6.68
C TRP A 586 33.11 -14.41 -6.54
N LYS A 587 32.78 -13.82 -5.38
CA LYS A 587 33.02 -12.40 -5.08
C LYS A 587 34.48 -12.00 -5.22
N HIS A 588 35.40 -12.91 -4.88
CA HIS A 588 36.84 -12.67 -4.90
C HIS A 588 37.54 -13.26 -6.13
N LYS A 589 36.84 -14.02 -6.97
CA LYS A 589 37.38 -14.58 -8.21
C LYS A 589 37.39 -13.51 -9.31
N ALA A 590 38.49 -13.45 -10.06
CA ALA A 590 38.57 -12.59 -11.24
C ALA A 590 37.50 -13.00 -12.26
N GLN A 591 36.64 -12.07 -12.65
CA GLN A 591 35.60 -12.25 -13.66
C GLN A 591 35.82 -11.26 -14.82
N PRO A 592 35.50 -11.65 -16.07
CA PRO A 592 35.55 -10.74 -17.21
C PRO A 592 34.47 -9.66 -17.08
N LYS A 593 34.69 -8.52 -17.73
CA LYS A 593 33.73 -7.42 -17.78
C LYS A 593 33.22 -7.21 -19.20
N VAL A 594 31.93 -6.92 -19.35
CA VAL A 594 31.34 -6.58 -20.65
C VAL A 594 31.94 -5.26 -21.12
N SER A 595 32.36 -5.21 -22.39
CA SER A 595 32.91 -4.03 -23.05
C SER A 595 32.02 -3.51 -24.19
N HIS A 596 31.31 -4.40 -24.88
CA HIS A 596 30.36 -4.05 -25.95
C HIS A 596 29.11 -4.94 -25.93
N ILE A 597 27.95 -4.38 -26.30
CA ILE A 597 26.72 -5.13 -26.54
C ILE A 597 26.15 -4.79 -27.93
N ASP A 598 26.08 -5.79 -28.80
CA ASP A 598 25.27 -5.76 -30.01
C ASP A 598 23.90 -6.38 -29.71
N ALA A 599 22.85 -5.57 -29.79
CA ALA A 599 21.49 -5.98 -29.49
C ALA A 599 20.60 -5.93 -30.73
N GLU A 600 20.07 -7.08 -31.15
CA GLU A 600 19.01 -7.18 -32.14
C GLU A 600 17.70 -7.55 -31.44
N ILE A 601 16.72 -6.65 -31.49
CA ILE A 601 15.48 -6.77 -30.72
C ILE A 601 14.28 -6.58 -31.62
N ASP A 602 13.39 -7.57 -31.63
CA ASP A 602 12.12 -7.49 -32.34
C ASP A 602 10.97 -7.31 -31.36
N PHE A 603 10.43 -6.10 -31.28
CA PHE A 603 9.21 -5.82 -30.53
C PHE A 603 7.97 -6.25 -31.33
N TYR A 604 7.04 -6.90 -30.64
CA TYR A 604 5.70 -7.21 -31.15
C TYR A 604 4.66 -6.67 -30.16
N PRO A 605 4.39 -5.34 -30.14
CA PRO A 605 3.53 -4.71 -29.13
C PRO A 605 2.13 -5.34 -29.07
N TYR A 606 1.52 -5.62 -30.23
CA TYR A 606 0.20 -6.28 -30.32
C TYR A 606 0.19 -7.75 -29.91
N LYS A 607 1.32 -8.46 -30.02
CA LYS A 607 1.47 -9.82 -29.49
C LYS A 607 1.98 -9.84 -28.05
N GLN A 608 2.25 -8.65 -27.48
CA GLN A 608 2.81 -8.44 -26.16
C GLN A 608 4.06 -9.28 -25.89
N SER A 609 4.96 -9.33 -26.88
CA SER A 609 6.21 -10.08 -26.78
C SER A 609 7.37 -9.34 -27.44
N ALA A 610 8.59 -9.64 -27.02
CA ALA A 610 9.82 -9.16 -27.64
C ALA A 610 10.84 -10.29 -27.75
N GLN A 611 11.51 -10.39 -28.90
CA GLN A 611 12.60 -11.34 -29.11
C GLN A 611 13.94 -10.63 -29.00
N PHE A 612 14.88 -11.23 -28.28
CA PHE A 612 16.21 -10.72 -28.04
C PHE A 612 17.24 -11.67 -28.65
N ASN A 613 18.08 -11.15 -29.55
CA ASN A 613 19.29 -11.80 -30.03
C ASN A 613 20.46 -10.87 -29.68
N LEU A 614 21.33 -11.31 -28.77
CA LEU A 614 22.36 -10.47 -28.18
C LEU A 614 23.74 -11.07 -28.39
N THR A 615 24.72 -10.22 -28.72
CA THR A 615 26.14 -10.57 -28.71
C THR A 615 26.88 -9.63 -27.75
N TYR A 616 27.49 -10.21 -26.74
CA TYR A 616 28.31 -9.51 -25.75
C TYR A 616 29.77 -9.69 -26.15
N SER A 617 30.51 -8.60 -26.23
CA SER A 617 31.97 -8.66 -26.15
C SER A 617 32.37 -8.42 -24.70
N PHE A 618 33.19 -9.30 -24.14
CA PHE A 618 33.71 -9.16 -22.79
C PHE A 618 35.23 -9.30 -22.80
N THR A 619 35.88 -8.54 -21.94
CA THR A 619 37.34 -8.44 -21.86
C THR A 619 37.80 -8.87 -20.47
N ASN A 620 38.98 -9.47 -20.36
CA ASN A 620 39.63 -9.70 -19.07
C ASN A 620 40.39 -8.44 -18.64
N PRO A 621 39.90 -7.66 -17.65
CA PRO A 621 40.63 -6.49 -17.18
C PRO A 621 41.79 -6.83 -16.21
N HIS A 622 41.93 -8.10 -15.82
CA HIS A 622 42.87 -8.52 -14.79
C HIS A 622 44.22 -8.94 -15.40
N LYS A 623 45.28 -8.83 -14.60
CA LYS A 623 46.64 -9.29 -14.97
C LYS A 623 46.81 -10.81 -14.93
N LYS A 624 45.78 -11.55 -14.51
CA LYS A 624 45.78 -13.02 -14.39
C LYS A 624 44.80 -13.63 -15.39
N PRO A 625 45.09 -14.81 -15.96
CA PRO A 625 44.17 -15.50 -16.85
C PRO A 625 42.94 -16.00 -16.08
N ILE A 626 41.78 -16.01 -16.75
CA ILE A 626 40.50 -16.48 -16.18
C ILE A 626 40.14 -17.82 -16.82
N LYS A 627 40.02 -18.87 -16.01
CA LYS A 627 39.64 -20.21 -16.49
C LYS A 627 38.12 -20.46 -16.45
N GLN A 628 37.43 -19.92 -15.45
CA GLN A 628 35.99 -20.14 -15.25
C GLN A 628 35.23 -18.82 -15.10
N VAL A 629 34.02 -18.77 -15.64
CA VAL A 629 33.11 -17.62 -15.54
C VAL A 629 31.76 -18.07 -15.00
N LEU A 630 31.23 -17.30 -14.06
CA LEU A 630 29.87 -17.44 -13.57
C LEU A 630 28.95 -16.61 -14.48
N ILE A 631 27.91 -17.22 -15.03
CA ILE A 631 26.87 -16.53 -15.78
C ILE A 631 25.55 -16.70 -15.04
N GLY A 632 24.87 -15.60 -14.80
CA GLY A 632 23.62 -15.56 -14.06
C GLY A 632 22.51 -14.91 -14.86
N ARG A 633 21.28 -15.19 -14.45
CA ARG A 633 20.10 -14.39 -14.79
C ARG A 633 19.21 -14.32 -13.54
N ALA A 634 18.35 -13.31 -13.40
CA ALA A 634 17.47 -13.27 -12.23
C ALA A 634 16.59 -14.52 -12.14
N GLY A 635 16.42 -15.04 -10.92
CA GLY A 635 15.84 -16.37 -10.67
C GLY A 635 14.41 -16.59 -11.14
N PHE A 636 13.68 -15.51 -11.49
CA PHE A 636 12.29 -15.58 -11.96
C PHE A 636 12.15 -15.49 -13.49
N TYR A 637 13.25 -15.46 -14.25
CA TYR A 637 13.23 -15.60 -15.71
C TYR A 637 13.64 -17.00 -16.13
N GLN A 638 13.14 -17.44 -17.29
CA GLN A 638 13.64 -18.65 -17.94
C GLN A 638 15.12 -18.49 -18.29
N TRP A 639 15.88 -19.57 -18.25
CA TRP A 639 17.27 -19.57 -18.73
C TRP A 639 17.32 -19.20 -20.22
N ALA A 640 18.36 -18.49 -20.64
CA ALA A 640 18.57 -18.14 -22.03
C ALA A 640 19.53 -19.15 -22.68
N ASP A 641 19.40 -19.38 -23.99
CA ASP A 641 20.43 -20.14 -24.73
C ASP A 641 21.70 -19.30 -24.76
N ILE A 642 22.74 -19.70 -24.05
CA ILE A 642 23.99 -18.95 -23.86
C ILE A 642 25.14 -19.77 -24.44
N LYS A 643 25.86 -19.18 -25.39
CA LYS A 643 27.04 -19.79 -26.03
C LYS A 643 28.23 -18.85 -25.89
N ILE A 644 29.30 -19.34 -25.28
CA ILE A 644 30.52 -18.58 -25.05
C ILE A 644 31.63 -19.13 -25.95
N GLU A 645 32.33 -18.24 -26.63
CA GLU A 645 33.45 -18.61 -27.49
C GLU A 645 34.58 -19.29 -26.67
N GLY A 646 34.89 -20.53 -27.04
CA GLY A 646 35.95 -21.31 -26.41
C GLY A 646 35.66 -21.77 -24.98
N ALA A 647 34.40 -21.72 -24.52
CA ALA A 647 33.98 -22.21 -23.20
C ALA A 647 32.84 -23.23 -23.30
N GLU A 648 32.78 -24.15 -22.35
CA GLU A 648 31.72 -25.15 -22.23
C GLU A 648 31.05 -25.04 -20.86
N GLU A 649 29.75 -25.33 -20.81
CA GLU A 649 28.99 -25.36 -19.56
C GLU A 649 29.40 -26.58 -18.75
N VAL A 650 29.94 -26.36 -17.55
CA VAL A 650 30.41 -27.44 -16.66
C VAL A 650 29.45 -27.69 -15.49
N ALA A 651 28.65 -26.70 -15.14
CA ALA A 651 27.62 -26.83 -14.11
C ALA A 651 26.47 -25.85 -14.36
N PHE A 652 25.24 -26.29 -14.11
CA PHE A 652 24.05 -25.47 -14.14
C PHE A 652 23.23 -25.68 -12.86
N TYR A 653 22.76 -24.58 -12.28
CA TYR A 653 21.96 -24.54 -11.06
C TYR A 653 20.58 -23.95 -11.37
N PRO A 654 19.60 -24.78 -11.80
CA PRO A 654 18.30 -24.30 -12.27
C PRO A 654 17.54 -23.45 -11.23
N SER A 655 17.62 -23.81 -9.94
CA SER A 655 16.93 -23.09 -8.87
C SER A 655 17.44 -21.68 -8.65
N MET A 656 18.72 -21.42 -8.95
CA MET A 656 19.37 -20.12 -8.81
C MET A 656 19.47 -19.37 -10.14
N ASN A 657 19.17 -20.03 -11.26
CA ASN A 657 19.32 -19.52 -12.62
C ASN A 657 20.76 -19.06 -12.89
N GLN A 658 21.73 -19.88 -12.46
CA GLN A 658 23.18 -19.64 -12.58
C GLN A 658 23.85 -20.82 -13.27
N ALA A 659 24.87 -20.55 -14.10
CA ALA A 659 25.71 -21.55 -14.76
C ALA A 659 27.19 -21.19 -14.62
N ILE A 660 28.03 -22.20 -14.56
CA ILE A 660 29.49 -22.07 -14.60
C ILE A 660 29.97 -22.56 -15.96
N TYR A 661 30.70 -21.70 -16.66
CA TYR A 661 31.39 -22.04 -17.90
C TYR A 661 32.88 -22.13 -17.67
N GLU A 662 33.51 -23.13 -18.28
CA GLU A 662 34.96 -23.31 -18.25
C GLU A 662 35.55 -23.12 -19.66
N PHE A 663 36.56 -22.27 -19.76
CA PHE A 663 37.27 -22.03 -21.01
C PHE A 663 38.26 -23.16 -21.30
N LYS A 664 38.25 -23.70 -22.53
CA LYS A 664 39.24 -24.68 -23.01
C LYS A 664 40.66 -24.12 -22.91
N SER A 665 40.82 -22.88 -23.38
CA SER A 665 42.02 -22.06 -23.18
C SER A 665 41.65 -20.88 -22.31
N ALA A 666 42.30 -20.76 -21.14
CA ALA A 666 42.01 -19.68 -20.19
C ALA A 666 42.10 -18.30 -20.89
N LEU A 667 41.15 -17.43 -20.57
CA LEU A 667 41.04 -16.08 -21.12
C LEU A 667 42.20 -15.23 -20.60
N GLN A 668 43.14 -14.89 -21.48
CA GLN A 668 44.35 -14.16 -21.14
C GLN A 668 44.04 -12.72 -20.73
N PRO A 669 44.95 -12.05 -19.98
CA PRO A 669 44.84 -10.63 -19.68
C PRO A 669 44.59 -9.79 -20.95
N PHE A 670 43.61 -8.89 -20.90
CA PHE A 670 43.18 -8.02 -22.00
C PHE A 670 42.63 -8.74 -23.25
N GLU A 671 42.54 -10.07 -23.25
CA GLU A 671 41.87 -10.82 -24.30
C GLU A 671 40.37 -10.53 -24.27
N THR A 672 39.77 -10.40 -25.45
CA THR A 672 38.32 -10.18 -25.64
C THR A 672 37.72 -11.37 -26.36
N ARG A 673 36.59 -11.87 -25.86
CA ARG A 673 35.81 -12.96 -26.46
C ARG A 673 34.32 -12.61 -26.51
N GLN A 674 33.57 -13.42 -27.25
CA GLN A 674 32.13 -13.20 -27.42
C GLN A 674 31.25 -14.20 -26.68
N LEU A 675 30.11 -13.71 -26.18
CA LEU A 675 28.97 -14.50 -25.71
C LEU A 675 27.77 -14.17 -26.58
N LYS A 676 27.12 -15.19 -27.15
CA LYS A 676 25.89 -15.07 -27.93
C LYS A 676 24.73 -15.66 -27.15
N THR A 677 23.61 -14.94 -27.13
CA THR A 677 22.40 -15.43 -26.47
C THR A 677 21.11 -15.02 -27.15
N GLN A 678 20.10 -15.87 -27.04
CA GLN A 678 18.78 -15.64 -27.59
C GLN A 678 17.69 -16.03 -26.58
N PHE A 679 16.66 -15.20 -26.46
CA PHE A 679 15.47 -15.50 -25.66
C PHE A 679 14.27 -14.65 -26.07
N VAL A 680 13.09 -15.07 -25.64
CA VAL A 680 11.83 -14.33 -25.85
C VAL A 680 11.30 -13.87 -24.50
N VAL A 681 10.85 -12.62 -24.47
CA VAL A 681 10.12 -12.03 -23.34
C VAL A 681 8.67 -11.91 -23.73
N LYS A 682 7.77 -12.39 -22.86
CA LYS A 682 6.32 -12.24 -23.02
C LYS A 682 5.79 -11.40 -21.86
N GLN A 683 4.82 -10.54 -22.15
CA GLN A 683 4.06 -9.85 -21.12
C GLN A 683 3.28 -10.86 -20.30
N ALA A 684 3.34 -10.72 -18.98
CA ALA A 684 2.48 -11.49 -18.09
C ALA A 684 1.03 -11.04 -18.26
N ASN A 685 0.11 -11.98 -18.45
CA ASN A 685 -1.32 -11.72 -18.65
C ASN A 685 -2.13 -11.92 -17.37
N LEU A 686 -1.66 -12.76 -16.45
CA LEU A 686 -2.31 -13.05 -15.18
C LEU A 686 -1.78 -12.20 -14.02
N TRP A 687 -0.84 -11.31 -14.32
CA TRP A 687 -0.26 -10.35 -13.39
C TRP A 687 -0.50 -8.93 -13.89
N PRO A 688 -0.77 -7.96 -12.98
CA PRO A 688 -0.80 -6.57 -13.37
C PRO A 688 0.50 -6.11 -14.02
N THR A 689 0.38 -5.30 -15.06
CA THR A 689 1.48 -4.72 -15.82
C THR A 689 2.14 -3.62 -15.00
N GLN A 690 3.33 -3.90 -14.48
CA GLN A 690 4.11 -2.98 -13.67
C GLN A 690 5.60 -3.33 -13.67
N GLY A 691 6.44 -2.39 -13.24
CA GLY A 691 7.90 -2.50 -13.17
C GLY A 691 8.61 -2.12 -14.46
N HIS A 692 9.83 -2.64 -14.65
CA HIS A 692 10.70 -2.23 -15.76
C HIS A 692 10.65 -3.18 -16.98
N GLN A 693 9.65 -4.06 -17.03
CA GLN A 693 9.43 -5.02 -18.13
C GLN A 693 7.97 -4.97 -18.56
N ILE A 694 7.68 -4.04 -19.47
CA ILE A 694 6.33 -3.74 -19.94
C ILE A 694 6.32 -3.93 -21.46
N ILE A 695 5.41 -4.75 -21.97
CA ILE A 695 5.22 -4.94 -23.42
C ILE A 695 3.72 -4.82 -23.71
N THR A 696 3.30 -3.61 -24.06
CA THR A 696 1.91 -3.32 -24.46
C THR A 696 1.88 -2.48 -25.74
N PRO A 697 0.76 -2.48 -26.49
CA PRO A 697 0.57 -1.61 -27.65
C PRO A 697 0.73 -0.11 -27.36
N GLU A 698 0.29 0.35 -26.19
CA GLU A 698 0.34 1.76 -25.77
C GLU A 698 1.76 2.17 -25.44
N PHE A 699 2.50 1.28 -24.77
CA PHE A 699 3.85 1.55 -24.29
C PHE A 699 4.59 0.23 -24.04
N SER A 700 5.73 0.06 -24.70
CA SER A 700 6.66 -1.04 -24.44
C SER A 700 7.98 -0.47 -23.93
N TYR A 701 8.45 -0.96 -22.78
CA TYR A 701 9.67 -0.58 -22.10
C TYR A 701 10.34 -1.82 -21.51
N ILE A 702 11.58 -2.06 -21.92
CA ILE A 702 12.42 -3.14 -21.38
C ILE A 702 13.74 -2.54 -20.90
N ARG A 703 14.06 -2.77 -19.63
CA ARG A 703 15.37 -2.48 -19.05
C ARG A 703 16.23 -3.73 -19.00
N SER A 704 17.53 -3.57 -19.25
CA SER A 704 18.50 -4.67 -19.18
C SER A 704 18.54 -5.37 -17.82
N VAL A 705 18.56 -4.62 -16.71
CA VAL A 705 18.58 -5.20 -15.36
C VAL A 705 17.15 -5.34 -14.81
N PRO A 706 16.70 -6.53 -14.38
CA PRO A 706 17.45 -7.78 -14.24
C PRO A 706 17.19 -8.81 -15.36
N LEU A 707 16.76 -8.36 -16.55
CA LEU A 707 16.34 -9.23 -17.66
C LEU A 707 17.50 -9.99 -18.32
N LEU A 708 18.60 -9.31 -18.61
CA LEU A 708 19.72 -9.83 -19.38
C LEU A 708 20.58 -10.79 -18.55
N PRO A 709 21.28 -11.75 -19.19
CA PRO A 709 22.34 -12.50 -18.55
C PRO A 709 23.45 -11.57 -18.02
N THR A 710 23.91 -11.83 -16.80
CA THR A 710 24.96 -11.09 -16.12
C THR A 710 26.21 -11.95 -15.99
N LEU A 711 27.39 -11.34 -16.14
CA LEU A 711 28.67 -12.00 -15.93
C LEU A 711 29.17 -11.74 -14.50
N GLY A 712 29.61 -12.81 -13.84
CA GLY A 712 30.15 -12.77 -12.49
C GLY A 712 29.08 -12.68 -11.40
N TYR A 713 29.58 -12.60 -10.16
CA TYR A 713 28.78 -12.55 -8.95
C TYR A 713 27.97 -11.24 -8.85
N GLN A 714 26.71 -11.35 -8.42
CA GLN A 714 25.73 -10.28 -8.43
C GLN A 714 25.35 -9.90 -6.98
N ARG A 715 25.85 -8.75 -6.53
CA ARG A 715 25.60 -8.28 -5.16
C ARG A 715 24.13 -8.01 -4.85
N ASN A 716 23.35 -7.57 -5.83
CA ASN A 716 21.90 -7.33 -5.67
C ASN A 716 21.11 -8.62 -5.38
N TYR A 717 21.72 -9.80 -5.51
CA TYR A 717 21.14 -11.08 -5.10
C TYR A 717 21.54 -11.49 -3.67
N GLU A 718 22.31 -10.67 -2.93
CA GLU A 718 22.60 -10.87 -1.51
C GLU A 718 21.40 -10.49 -0.62
N LEU A 719 21.38 -11.04 0.60
CA LEU A 719 20.36 -10.75 1.61
C LEU A 719 20.79 -9.56 2.48
N ASP A 720 20.06 -8.44 2.42
CA ASP A 720 20.48 -7.19 3.09
C ASP A 720 20.07 -7.08 4.57
N ASP A 721 19.03 -7.81 5.00
CA ASP A 721 18.43 -7.69 6.34
C ASP A 721 19.26 -8.42 7.40
N GLU A 722 19.63 -7.72 8.48
CA GLU A 722 20.53 -8.25 9.51
C GLU A 722 19.92 -9.41 10.31
N GLN A 723 18.64 -9.33 10.67
CA GLN A 723 17.96 -10.39 11.42
C GLN A 723 17.83 -11.64 10.57
N LEU A 724 17.37 -11.51 9.33
CA LEU A 724 17.26 -12.64 8.41
C LEU A 724 18.63 -13.26 8.11
N ARG A 725 19.70 -12.47 8.01
CA ARG A 725 21.05 -13.03 7.85
C ARG A 725 21.43 -13.93 9.02
N LEU A 726 21.17 -13.52 10.25
CA LEU A 726 21.39 -14.37 11.43
C LEU A 726 20.55 -15.65 11.36
N ASP A 727 19.27 -15.54 11.02
CA ASP A 727 18.35 -16.67 10.88
C ASP A 727 18.83 -17.69 9.84
N TYR A 728 19.39 -17.22 8.73
CA TYR A 728 19.95 -18.05 7.67
C TYR A 728 21.40 -18.51 7.95
N GLY A 729 22.02 -18.10 9.07
CA GLY A 729 23.42 -18.42 9.40
C GLY A 729 24.44 -17.74 8.48
N LEU A 730 24.09 -16.57 7.93
CA LEU A 730 24.95 -15.74 7.11
C LEU A 730 25.71 -14.72 7.99
N PRO A 731 26.96 -14.36 7.63
CA PRO A 731 27.71 -13.36 8.37
C PRO A 731 27.02 -12.00 8.30
N LEU A 732 26.90 -11.27 9.41
CA LEU A 732 26.32 -9.92 9.39
C LEU A 732 27.12 -8.98 8.48
N TYR A 733 26.42 -8.11 7.75
CA TYR A 733 27.09 -7.01 7.08
C TYR A 733 27.47 -5.97 8.13
N VAL A 734 28.76 -5.72 8.29
CA VAL A 734 29.19 -4.44 8.85
C VAL A 734 29.05 -3.42 7.72
N LYS A 735 27.88 -2.78 7.61
CA LYS A 735 27.72 -1.61 6.75
C LYS A 735 28.57 -0.50 7.33
N THR A 736 29.80 -0.35 6.84
CA THR A 736 30.63 0.79 7.18
C THR A 736 29.94 2.02 6.61
N PRO A 737 29.47 2.96 7.45
CA PRO A 737 28.84 4.16 6.96
C PRO A 737 29.84 4.95 6.09
N PRO A 738 29.39 5.59 5.00
CA PRO A 738 30.20 6.44 4.12
C PRO A 738 31.23 7.32 4.86
N SER A 739 30.82 7.98 5.95
CA SER A 739 31.67 8.82 6.79
C SER A 739 32.88 8.08 7.39
N LYS A 740 32.74 6.78 7.69
CA LYS A 740 33.80 5.92 8.24
C LYS A 740 34.64 5.19 7.19
N LEU A 741 34.26 5.24 5.91
CA LEU A 741 35.07 4.70 4.81
C LEU A 741 36.46 5.36 4.72
N PHE A 742 36.66 6.49 5.41
CA PHE A 742 37.92 7.21 5.53
C PHE A 742 39.01 6.45 6.33
N ASN A 743 38.63 5.68 7.36
CA ASN A 743 39.58 5.09 8.32
C ASN A 743 39.88 3.60 8.06
N ALA A 744 39.11 2.95 7.18
CA ALA A 744 39.32 1.56 6.80
C ALA A 744 40.09 1.49 5.48
N THR A 745 40.85 0.41 5.27
CA THR A 745 41.29 -0.06 3.95
C THR A 745 40.08 -0.54 3.13
N TYR A 746 39.10 0.34 2.93
CA TYR A 746 37.93 0.04 2.11
C TYR A 746 38.37 0.03 0.65
N GLN A 747 38.19 -1.12 0.00
CA GLN A 747 38.54 -1.30 -1.40
C GLN A 747 37.44 -0.71 -2.28
N VAL A 748 37.55 0.58 -2.57
CA VAL A 748 36.78 1.20 -3.65
C VAL A 748 37.11 0.44 -4.94
N PRO A 749 36.11 0.08 -5.77
CA PRO A 749 36.37 -0.56 -7.05
C PRO A 749 37.38 0.23 -7.89
N TYR A 750 38.28 -0.45 -8.57
CA TYR A 750 39.34 0.24 -9.32
C TYR A 750 38.82 1.03 -10.53
N ASN A 751 37.74 0.55 -11.17
CA ASN A 751 37.25 1.09 -12.43
C ASN A 751 35.71 1.12 -12.47
N TYR A 752 35.16 2.12 -13.16
CA TYR A 752 33.75 2.17 -13.56
C TYR A 752 33.36 1.00 -14.47
N GLU A 753 32.09 0.58 -14.43
CA GLU A 753 31.53 -0.41 -15.34
C GLU A 753 30.81 0.24 -16.51
N ARG A 754 31.55 0.48 -17.59
CA ARG A 754 31.04 1.09 -18.82
C ARG A 754 31.09 0.15 -20.00
N ILE A 755 30.10 0.28 -20.87
CA ILE A 755 29.95 -0.47 -22.12
C ILE A 755 29.73 0.49 -23.29
N THR A 756 30.08 0.03 -24.48
CA THR A 756 29.56 0.59 -25.73
C THR A 756 28.41 -0.30 -26.23
N MET A 757 27.48 0.27 -26.99
CA MET A 757 26.30 -0.47 -27.45
C MET A 757 25.91 -0.09 -28.87
N LYS A 758 25.48 -1.10 -29.63
CA LYS A 758 24.79 -0.96 -30.91
C LYS A 758 23.46 -1.72 -30.83
N SER A 759 22.36 -1.04 -31.14
CA SER A 759 21.02 -1.62 -31.10
C SER A 759 20.37 -1.57 -32.46
N LYS A 760 19.93 -2.70 -33.00
CA LYS A 760 18.97 -2.81 -34.10
C LYS A 760 17.62 -3.21 -33.51
N VAL A 761 16.67 -2.29 -33.50
CA VAL A 761 15.34 -2.52 -32.93
C VAL A 761 14.30 -2.49 -34.03
N THR A 762 13.53 -3.55 -34.16
CA THR A 762 12.43 -3.66 -35.11
C THR A 762 11.10 -3.61 -34.37
N THR A 763 10.13 -2.85 -34.87
CA THR A 763 8.78 -2.74 -34.28
C THR A 763 7.69 -2.56 -35.34
N ALA A 764 6.44 -2.40 -34.90
CA ALA A 764 5.29 -2.16 -35.77
C ALA A 764 5.40 -0.81 -36.52
N LEU A 765 4.81 -0.73 -37.72
CA LEU A 765 4.73 0.54 -38.45
C LEU A 765 4.01 1.62 -37.64
N GLY A 766 4.47 2.87 -37.76
CA GLY A 766 3.97 4.02 -37.00
C GLY A 766 4.52 4.16 -35.58
N TYR A 767 5.20 3.13 -35.05
CA TYR A 767 5.84 3.21 -33.74
C TYR A 767 7.19 3.94 -33.82
N GLN A 768 7.53 4.64 -32.75
CA GLN A 768 8.84 5.19 -32.49
C GLN A 768 9.62 4.24 -31.59
N VAL A 769 10.96 4.26 -31.72
CA VAL A 769 11.86 3.57 -30.80
C VAL A 769 12.79 4.56 -30.13
N VAL A 770 13.00 4.39 -28.82
CA VAL A 770 14.03 5.06 -28.06
C VAL A 770 14.95 4.02 -27.42
N SER A 771 16.26 4.19 -27.61
CA SER A 771 17.33 3.41 -26.99
C SER A 771 18.58 4.30 -26.88
N GLN A 772 19.61 3.90 -26.14
CA GLN A 772 20.80 4.72 -25.96
C GLN A 772 21.63 4.85 -27.25
N GLY A 773 22.29 5.99 -27.42
CA GLY A 773 23.16 6.31 -28.54
C GLY A 773 22.47 7.06 -29.68
N LYS A 774 23.28 7.58 -30.61
CA LYS A 774 22.79 8.32 -31.79
C LYS A 774 21.97 7.38 -32.69
N LYS A 775 20.82 7.86 -33.18
CA LYS A 775 20.05 7.14 -34.22
C LYS A 775 20.81 7.26 -35.55
N ILE A 776 21.35 6.14 -36.03
CA ILE A 776 22.16 6.09 -37.26
C ILE A 776 21.33 5.73 -38.49
N ALA A 777 20.22 5.01 -38.33
CA ALA A 777 19.31 4.68 -39.43
C ALA A 777 17.88 4.48 -38.92
N HIS A 778 16.92 4.81 -39.79
CA HIS A 778 15.51 4.45 -39.67
C HIS A 778 15.04 4.00 -41.04
N ILE A 779 14.63 2.74 -41.16
CA ILE A 779 14.28 2.09 -42.43
C ILE A 779 12.98 1.33 -42.21
N VAL A 780 12.16 1.23 -43.25
CA VAL A 780 10.99 0.35 -43.26
C VAL A 780 11.35 -0.90 -44.07
N GLU A 781 11.30 -2.07 -43.41
CA GLU A 781 11.54 -3.37 -44.03
C GLU A 781 10.22 -4.15 -44.04
N GLY A 782 9.54 -4.18 -45.20
CA GLY A 782 8.22 -4.78 -45.35
C GLY A 782 7.15 -4.05 -44.53
N GLN A 783 6.55 -4.75 -43.55
CA GLN A 783 5.51 -4.22 -42.67
C GLN A 783 6.03 -3.87 -41.26
N ARG A 784 7.35 -3.64 -41.12
CA ARG A 784 7.99 -3.34 -39.84
C ARG A 784 8.96 -2.17 -39.97
N ALA A 785 9.03 -1.35 -38.93
CA ALA A 785 9.98 -0.24 -38.83
C ALA A 785 11.24 -0.70 -38.09
N VAL A 786 12.41 -0.38 -38.64
CA VAL A 786 13.73 -0.77 -38.12
C VAL A 786 14.51 0.48 -37.75
N PHE A 787 14.98 0.55 -36.51
CA PHE A 787 15.76 1.63 -35.95
C PHE A 787 17.13 1.13 -35.54
N LYS A 788 18.19 1.81 -35.97
CA LYS A 788 19.57 1.49 -35.58
C LYS A 788 20.12 2.61 -34.70
N PHE A 789 20.65 2.25 -33.55
CA PHE A 789 21.29 3.15 -32.58
C PHE A 789 22.71 2.71 -32.31
N GLN A 790 23.60 3.68 -32.05
CA GLN A 790 24.98 3.42 -31.66
C GLN A 790 25.44 4.47 -30.65
N THR A 791 26.00 4.03 -29.52
CA THR A 791 26.55 4.92 -28.49
C THR A 791 27.75 5.67 -29.04
N THR A 792 27.79 6.99 -28.83
CA THR A 792 28.94 7.83 -29.21
C THR A 792 30.03 7.84 -28.15
N VAL A 793 29.67 7.54 -26.89
CA VAL A 793 30.57 7.41 -25.75
C VAL A 793 30.22 6.16 -24.94
N PRO A 794 31.17 5.57 -24.18
CA PRO A 794 30.84 4.49 -23.25
C PRO A 794 29.83 4.97 -22.19
N ILE A 795 28.77 4.19 -22.01
CA ILE A 795 27.69 4.42 -21.05
C ILE A 795 27.75 3.39 -19.92
N ASN A 796 27.10 3.65 -18.79
CA ASN A 796 26.93 2.64 -17.75
C ASN A 796 26.22 1.39 -18.31
N ASN A 797 26.53 0.21 -17.77
CA ASN A 797 25.91 -1.06 -18.15
C ASN A 797 24.44 -1.17 -17.67
N LEU A 798 23.60 -0.27 -18.18
CA LEU A 798 22.16 -0.23 -17.98
C LEU A 798 21.41 0.06 -19.30
N PRO A 799 21.59 -0.76 -20.37
CA PRO A 799 20.81 -0.63 -21.60
C PRO A 799 19.30 -0.63 -21.37
N ALA A 800 18.59 0.06 -22.26
CA ALA A 800 17.13 0.05 -22.30
C ALA A 800 16.61 0.23 -23.72
N TRP A 801 15.42 -0.31 -23.95
CA TRP A 801 14.73 -0.26 -25.24
C TRP A 801 13.26 0.04 -25.04
N LEU A 802 12.77 1.04 -25.75
CA LEU A 802 11.39 1.48 -25.70
C LEU A 802 10.79 1.51 -27.10
N SER A 803 9.51 1.15 -27.20
CA SER A 803 8.74 1.17 -28.44
C SER A 803 7.31 1.60 -28.15
N PHE A 804 6.84 2.67 -28.80
CA PHE A 804 5.52 3.25 -28.55
C PHE A 804 5.00 4.09 -29.74
N PRO A 805 3.68 4.36 -29.85
CA PRO A 805 3.09 4.95 -31.05
C PRO A 805 3.04 6.50 -31.07
N PHE A 806 3.73 7.19 -30.15
CA PHE A 806 3.72 8.66 -30.06
C PHE A 806 5.07 9.30 -30.44
N ALA A 807 5.00 10.50 -31.03
CA ALA A 807 6.15 11.23 -31.57
C ALA A 807 6.80 12.16 -30.54
N ALA A 808 8.05 12.57 -30.81
CA ALA A 808 8.77 13.54 -29.99
C ALA A 808 8.46 14.98 -30.40
N THR A 809 8.47 15.87 -29.42
CA THR A 809 8.81 17.28 -29.64
C THR A 809 10.32 17.43 -29.42
N GLU A 810 11.02 18.04 -30.37
CA GLU A 810 12.49 18.15 -30.36
C GLU A 810 12.95 19.61 -30.15
N LEU A 811 14.07 19.76 -29.44
CA LEU A 811 14.82 21.01 -29.31
C LEU A 811 16.31 20.69 -29.46
N ILE A 812 17.05 21.47 -30.23
CA ILE A 812 18.51 21.33 -30.33
C ILE A 812 19.13 22.39 -29.42
N TYR A 813 19.92 21.96 -28.45
CA TYR A 813 20.67 22.83 -27.55
C TYR A 813 22.17 22.50 -27.67
N GLU A 814 22.96 23.45 -28.18
CA GLU A 814 24.42 23.33 -28.36
C GLU A 814 24.87 21.99 -29.00
N GLY A 815 24.14 21.53 -30.01
CA GLY A 815 24.43 20.28 -30.73
C GLY A 815 23.88 19.01 -30.07
N VAL A 816 23.32 19.09 -28.85
CA VAL A 816 22.59 18.00 -28.20
C VAL A 816 21.13 18.04 -28.63
N LYS A 817 20.61 16.92 -29.13
CA LYS A 817 19.19 16.79 -29.44
C LYS A 817 18.39 16.39 -28.20
N LEU A 818 17.60 17.33 -27.68
CA LEU A 818 16.63 17.10 -26.62
C LEU A 818 15.29 16.64 -27.22
N GLN A 819 14.70 15.60 -26.66
CA GLN A 819 13.45 15.02 -27.14
C GLN A 819 12.51 14.77 -25.98
N VAL A 820 11.27 15.23 -26.07
CA VAL A 820 10.21 14.88 -25.11
C VAL A 820 9.12 14.11 -25.84
N PHE A 821 8.83 12.89 -25.39
CA PHE A 821 7.79 12.02 -25.93
C PHE A 821 6.61 11.99 -24.96
N THR A 822 5.40 12.31 -25.45
CA THR A 822 4.16 12.23 -24.66
C THR A 822 3.04 11.59 -25.47
N LYS A 823 2.20 10.78 -24.80
CA LYS A 823 1.09 10.07 -25.44
C LYS A 823 0.04 11.04 -26.00
N SER A 824 -0.18 12.18 -25.34
CA SER A 824 -1.29 13.10 -25.64
C SER A 824 -0.77 14.51 -25.94
N SER A 825 0.11 14.63 -26.94
CA SER A 825 0.61 15.93 -27.42
C SER A 825 -0.47 16.87 -27.98
N ALA A 826 -1.71 16.40 -28.09
CA ALA A 826 -2.84 17.16 -28.62
C ALA A 826 -3.46 18.16 -27.63
N THR A 827 -3.37 17.95 -26.31
CA THR A 827 -3.97 18.87 -25.32
C THR A 827 -3.03 20.04 -25.00
N GLU A 828 -3.58 21.24 -24.78
CA GLU A 828 -2.79 22.42 -24.41
C GLU A 828 -2.02 22.23 -23.10
N ALA A 829 -2.59 21.48 -22.13
CA ALA A 829 -1.90 21.16 -20.88
C ALA A 829 -0.62 20.31 -21.11
N ASN A 830 -0.68 19.34 -22.02
CA ASN A 830 0.49 18.52 -22.33
C ASN A 830 1.52 19.28 -23.18
N LYS A 831 1.09 20.18 -24.08
CA LYS A 831 2.01 21.06 -24.81
C LYS A 831 2.77 21.98 -23.86
N ASP A 832 2.10 22.52 -22.84
CA ASP A 832 2.72 23.30 -21.78
C ASP A 832 3.75 22.46 -21.00
N ALA A 833 3.37 21.26 -20.55
CA ALA A 833 4.31 20.36 -19.85
C ALA A 833 5.54 20.00 -20.70
N VAL A 834 5.36 19.73 -22.00
CA VAL A 834 6.46 19.46 -22.93
C VAL A 834 7.43 20.64 -23.00
N LYS A 835 6.92 21.88 -23.08
CA LYS A 835 7.76 23.08 -23.08
C LYS A 835 8.52 23.22 -21.77
N VAL A 836 7.85 23.01 -20.63
CA VAL A 836 8.47 23.06 -19.30
C VAL A 836 9.60 22.03 -19.17
N ASN A 837 9.36 20.79 -19.60
CA ASN A 837 10.35 19.71 -19.55
C ASN A 837 11.54 19.99 -20.48
N LEU A 838 11.32 20.45 -21.72
CA LEU A 838 12.41 20.84 -22.64
C LEU A 838 13.23 22.01 -22.09
N GLN A 839 12.57 22.99 -21.46
CA GLN A 839 13.25 24.12 -20.83
C GLN A 839 14.11 23.66 -19.65
N ALA A 840 13.57 22.82 -18.76
CA ALA A 840 14.32 22.26 -17.63
C ALA A 840 15.56 21.48 -18.08
N MET A 841 15.43 20.66 -19.12
CA MET A 841 16.55 19.94 -19.72
C MET A 841 17.60 20.93 -20.25
N SER A 842 17.18 21.94 -21.02
CA SER A 842 18.09 22.92 -21.61
C SER A 842 18.82 23.76 -20.55
N ASP A 843 18.10 24.24 -19.53
CA ASP A 843 18.68 25.06 -18.45
C ASP A 843 19.67 24.25 -17.61
N THR A 844 19.37 22.96 -17.39
CA THR A 844 20.30 22.05 -16.70
C THR A 844 21.56 21.83 -17.53
N LEU A 845 21.43 21.55 -18.83
CA LEU A 845 22.57 21.41 -19.74
C LEU A 845 23.40 22.71 -19.80
N PHE A 846 22.74 23.87 -19.89
CA PHE A 846 23.40 25.18 -19.86
C PHE A 846 24.22 25.36 -18.58
N TRP A 847 23.63 25.02 -17.43
CA TRP A 847 24.33 25.17 -16.16
C TRP A 847 25.56 24.25 -16.10
N PHE A 848 25.43 22.98 -16.45
CA PHE A 848 26.56 22.04 -16.45
C PHE A 848 27.65 22.42 -17.46
N ASN A 849 27.28 22.88 -18.66
CA ASN A 849 28.24 23.31 -19.67
C ASN A 849 29.09 24.50 -19.21
N ASN A 850 28.46 25.49 -18.55
CA ASN A 850 29.17 26.69 -18.10
C ASN A 850 29.92 26.51 -16.77
N ASN A 851 29.48 25.58 -15.90
CA ASN A 851 30.01 25.47 -14.54
C ASN A 851 30.81 24.20 -14.28
N LEU A 852 30.57 23.11 -15.00
CA LEU A 852 31.22 21.81 -14.76
C LEU A 852 31.68 21.18 -16.10
N ASN A 853 31.09 20.05 -16.49
CA ASN A 853 31.43 19.32 -17.70
C ASN A 853 30.23 19.33 -18.65
N ALA A 854 30.50 19.59 -19.93
CA ALA A 854 29.52 19.48 -21.00
C ALA A 854 28.90 18.06 -21.05
N TYR A 855 27.63 18.01 -21.46
CA TYR A 855 26.96 16.73 -21.69
C TYR A 855 27.64 15.95 -22.82
N LYS A 856 28.02 14.69 -22.55
CA LYS A 856 28.80 13.86 -23.48
C LYS A 856 27.96 13.16 -24.55
N GLY A 857 26.66 13.01 -24.29
CA GLY A 857 25.73 12.35 -25.21
C GLY A 857 25.35 13.27 -26.38
N SER A 858 25.03 12.67 -27.53
CA SER A 858 24.52 13.43 -28.69
C SER A 858 23.01 13.71 -28.62
N LYS A 859 22.32 13.06 -27.69
CA LYS A 859 20.88 13.22 -27.46
C LYS A 859 20.52 12.98 -25.99
N LEU A 860 19.37 13.49 -25.59
CA LEU A 860 18.73 13.18 -24.32
C LEU A 860 17.21 13.11 -24.52
N SER A 861 16.61 11.99 -24.13
CA SER A 861 15.17 11.74 -24.33
C SER A 861 14.43 11.68 -22.99
N LEU A 862 13.36 12.44 -22.82
CA LEU A 862 12.43 12.36 -21.69
C LEU A 862 11.11 11.78 -22.18
N ILE A 863 10.59 10.78 -21.47
CA ILE A 863 9.46 9.97 -21.92
C ILE A 863 8.37 9.97 -20.84
N ASP A 864 7.16 10.32 -21.26
CA ASP A 864 5.91 10.10 -20.53
C ASP A 864 5.66 8.61 -20.34
N ALA A 865 5.69 8.16 -19.08
CA ALA A 865 5.57 6.76 -18.73
C ALA A 865 4.62 6.57 -17.53
N THR A 866 4.23 5.33 -17.27
CA THR A 866 3.53 4.96 -16.04
C THR A 866 3.82 3.52 -15.67
N GLY A 867 3.50 3.12 -14.44
CA GLY A 867 3.58 1.74 -14.00
C GLY A 867 5.00 1.20 -13.78
N PHE A 868 6.06 2.02 -13.84
CA PHE A 868 7.45 1.56 -13.62
C PHE A 868 7.91 1.59 -12.15
N GLY A 869 7.04 2.04 -11.23
CA GLY A 869 7.23 1.96 -9.77
C GLY A 869 7.70 3.25 -9.08
N GLY A 870 8.22 4.24 -9.82
CA GLY A 870 8.64 5.54 -9.29
C GLY A 870 7.97 6.70 -10.01
N THR A 871 8.20 7.93 -9.54
CA THR A 871 7.73 9.17 -10.18
C THR A 871 8.70 9.70 -11.25
N GLY A 872 9.96 9.29 -11.18
CA GLY A 872 11.03 9.60 -12.11
C GLY A 872 12.05 8.46 -12.14
N TYR A 873 12.75 8.30 -13.26
CA TYR A 873 13.85 7.35 -13.39
C TYR A 873 14.80 7.75 -14.53
N ALA A 874 16.08 7.92 -14.21
CA ALA A 874 17.12 8.25 -15.18
C ALA A 874 17.97 7.02 -15.58
N LEU A 875 17.91 6.69 -16.86
CA LEU A 875 18.84 5.80 -17.57
C LEU A 875 19.85 6.67 -18.35
N PRO A 876 20.98 6.11 -18.81
CA PRO A 876 21.89 6.85 -19.68
C PRO A 876 21.14 7.35 -20.91
N GLU A 877 21.19 8.66 -21.18
CA GLU A 877 20.50 9.36 -22.28
C GLU A 877 18.96 9.24 -22.33
N ILE A 878 18.30 8.58 -21.37
CA ILE A 878 16.85 8.35 -21.36
C ILE A 878 16.28 8.59 -19.96
N MET A 879 15.28 9.45 -19.85
CA MET A 879 14.59 9.75 -18.60
C MET A 879 13.12 9.37 -18.73
N LEU A 880 12.57 8.75 -17.69
CA LEU A 880 11.15 8.42 -17.58
C LEU A 880 10.57 9.29 -16.47
N ILE A 881 9.44 9.94 -16.71
CA ILE A 881 8.69 10.64 -15.67
C ILE A 881 7.24 10.15 -15.71
N ASP A 882 6.67 9.90 -14.53
CA ASP A 882 5.28 9.46 -14.44
C ASP A 882 4.30 10.52 -14.99
N ASN A 883 3.35 10.07 -15.81
CA ASN A 883 2.37 10.89 -16.49
C ASN A 883 1.65 11.88 -15.56
N LYS A 884 1.27 11.45 -14.35
CA LYS A 884 0.48 12.27 -13.42
C LYS A 884 1.27 13.51 -12.98
N VAL A 885 2.54 13.34 -12.61
CA VAL A 885 3.36 14.41 -12.01
C VAL A 885 4.25 15.14 -13.03
N GLY A 886 4.57 14.51 -14.16
CA GLY A 886 5.44 15.11 -15.19
C GLY A 886 4.71 15.83 -16.32
N PHE A 887 3.45 15.47 -16.58
CA PHE A 887 2.72 15.92 -17.77
C PHE A 887 1.34 16.50 -17.45
N ARG A 888 0.54 15.82 -16.63
CA ARG A 888 -0.81 16.29 -16.27
C ARG A 888 -0.82 17.38 -15.19
N ALA A 889 0.15 17.31 -14.29
CA ALA A 889 0.36 18.27 -13.20
C ALA A 889 0.52 19.71 -13.71
N LYS A 890 0.10 20.65 -12.87
CA LYS A 890 0.32 22.09 -13.00
C LYS A 890 0.69 22.68 -11.62
N PRO A 891 1.39 23.82 -11.56
CA PRO A 891 1.62 24.51 -10.29
C PRO A 891 0.28 24.87 -9.63
N SER A 892 0.18 24.68 -8.31
CA SER A 892 -0.95 25.22 -7.56
C SER A 892 -0.87 26.75 -7.48
N GLU A 893 -1.97 27.40 -7.13
CA GLU A 893 -1.94 28.83 -6.82
C GLU A 893 -0.92 29.11 -5.70
N GLY A 894 -0.10 30.15 -5.88
CA GLY A 894 0.94 30.51 -4.91
C GLY A 894 2.14 29.57 -4.81
N ALA A 895 2.27 28.56 -5.69
CA ALA A 895 3.38 27.58 -5.64
C ALA A 895 4.78 28.22 -5.80
N GLY A 896 4.88 29.35 -6.52
CA GLY A 896 6.14 30.06 -6.76
C GLY A 896 7.06 29.44 -7.82
N PHE A 897 6.93 28.14 -8.12
CA PHE A 897 7.64 27.46 -9.20
C PHE A 897 6.84 26.24 -9.71
N ASP A 898 7.32 25.64 -10.81
CA ASP A 898 6.69 24.45 -11.41
C ASP A 898 7.37 23.15 -10.97
N GLN A 899 6.61 22.24 -10.35
CA GLN A 899 7.10 20.93 -9.92
C GLN A 899 7.56 20.05 -11.09
N ARG A 900 6.95 20.17 -12.27
CA ARG A 900 7.40 19.47 -13.49
C ARG A 900 8.80 19.91 -13.88
N TYR A 901 9.03 21.23 -13.84
CA TYR A 901 10.34 21.81 -14.11
C TYR A 901 11.38 21.28 -13.13
N ARG A 902 11.10 21.36 -11.82
CA ARG A 902 12.00 20.85 -10.78
C ARG A 902 12.35 19.38 -11.01
N ARG A 903 11.36 18.53 -11.27
CA ARG A 903 11.57 17.10 -11.49
C ARG A 903 12.39 16.84 -12.74
N ALA A 904 12.11 17.51 -13.85
CA ALA A 904 12.91 17.38 -15.06
C ALA A 904 14.36 17.86 -14.86
N VAL A 905 14.60 18.91 -14.05
CA VAL A 905 15.96 19.30 -13.63
C VAL A 905 16.64 18.17 -12.85
N HIS A 906 15.96 17.58 -11.86
CA HIS A 906 16.48 16.47 -11.05
C HIS A 906 16.88 15.27 -11.92
N GLU A 907 15.96 14.78 -12.76
CA GLU A 907 16.24 13.65 -13.65
C GLU A 907 17.35 13.95 -14.67
N THR A 908 17.43 15.20 -15.15
CA THR A 908 18.50 15.62 -16.06
C THR A 908 19.85 15.66 -15.35
N ALA A 909 19.90 16.10 -14.09
CA ALA A 909 21.12 16.12 -13.29
C ALA A 909 21.71 14.72 -13.05
N HIS A 910 20.89 13.67 -13.01
CA HIS A 910 21.37 12.29 -12.93
C HIS A 910 22.23 11.86 -14.13
N GLN A 911 22.16 12.54 -15.28
CA GLN A 911 23.08 12.27 -16.39
C GLN A 911 24.56 12.53 -16.01
N TRP A 912 24.80 13.37 -15.00
CA TRP A 912 26.12 13.61 -14.42
C TRP A 912 26.30 12.83 -13.12
N PHE A 913 25.39 13.01 -12.16
CA PHE A 913 25.53 12.45 -10.81
C PHE A 913 25.22 10.96 -10.68
N GLY A 914 24.48 10.38 -11.64
CA GLY A 914 24.21 8.95 -11.71
C GLY A 914 25.04 8.23 -12.78
N HIS A 915 25.54 8.92 -13.79
CA HIS A 915 26.22 8.29 -14.93
C HIS A 915 27.68 8.69 -15.13
N ASP A 916 28.09 9.89 -14.70
CA ASP A 916 29.50 10.30 -14.72
C ASP A 916 30.21 10.04 -13.40
N ILE A 917 29.62 10.49 -12.29
CA ILE A 917 30.05 10.17 -10.93
C ILE A 917 28.92 9.42 -10.20
N GLY A 918 29.13 9.02 -8.94
CA GLY A 918 28.07 8.47 -8.08
C GLY A 918 27.60 7.04 -8.39
N ASN A 919 28.16 6.36 -9.38
CA ASN A 919 27.85 4.96 -9.66
C ASN A 919 29.04 4.04 -9.35
N SER A 920 28.84 2.73 -9.50
CA SER A 920 29.85 1.68 -9.26
C SER A 920 30.30 1.50 -7.79
N VAL A 921 29.86 2.33 -6.84
CA VAL A 921 30.06 2.16 -5.38
C VAL A 921 28.69 2.04 -4.67
N PRO A 922 28.08 0.85 -4.61
CA PRO A 922 26.70 0.69 -4.14
C PRO A 922 26.43 1.18 -2.71
N GLU A 923 27.42 1.11 -1.82
CA GLU A 923 27.29 1.53 -0.42
C GLU A 923 27.33 3.03 -0.21
N ASP A 924 27.81 3.79 -1.20
CA ASP A 924 28.06 5.22 -1.09
C ASP A 924 27.61 5.98 -2.34
N SER A 925 26.53 5.51 -2.97
CA SER A 925 25.97 6.13 -4.17
C SER A 925 24.82 7.10 -3.87
N ALA A 926 24.08 6.88 -2.79
CA ALA A 926 22.82 7.61 -2.54
C ALA A 926 23.03 9.14 -2.47
N PHE A 927 24.01 9.59 -1.69
CA PHE A 927 24.31 11.01 -1.54
C PHE A 927 24.80 11.65 -2.85
N LEU A 928 25.75 11.02 -3.54
CA LEU A 928 26.24 11.55 -4.81
C LEU A 928 25.13 11.61 -5.89
N ILE A 929 24.27 10.60 -5.98
CA ILE A 929 23.22 10.51 -7.00
C ILE A 929 22.06 11.46 -6.69
N GLU A 930 21.51 11.39 -5.47
CA GLU A 930 20.26 12.06 -5.11
C GLU A 930 20.50 13.42 -4.46
N SER A 931 21.35 13.50 -3.43
CA SER A 931 21.56 14.74 -2.68
C SER A 931 22.18 15.84 -3.56
N LEU A 932 23.14 15.50 -4.43
CA LEU A 932 23.73 16.50 -5.35
C LEU A 932 22.78 16.93 -6.46
N ALA A 933 21.83 16.09 -6.88
CA ALA A 933 20.78 16.52 -7.81
C ALA A 933 19.90 17.62 -7.18
N LYS A 934 19.67 17.58 -5.86
CA LYS A 934 18.97 18.65 -5.12
C LYS A 934 19.73 19.98 -5.09
N TYR A 935 21.06 19.95 -5.08
CA TYR A 935 21.85 21.18 -5.26
C TYR A 935 21.57 21.81 -6.62
N ILE A 936 21.49 21.01 -7.69
CA ILE A 936 21.17 21.52 -9.03
C ILE A 936 19.76 22.08 -9.11
N GLU A 937 18.77 21.41 -8.50
CA GLU A 937 17.42 21.96 -8.41
C GLU A 937 17.45 23.38 -7.84
N LEU A 938 18.14 23.61 -6.71
CA LEU A 938 18.24 24.92 -6.07
C LEU A 938 18.82 25.98 -7.01
N VAL A 939 19.94 25.69 -7.67
CA VAL A 939 20.66 26.67 -8.50
C VAL A 939 19.88 26.97 -9.78
N VAL A 940 19.36 25.94 -10.45
CA VAL A 940 18.66 26.10 -11.73
C VAL A 940 17.29 26.76 -11.52
N ILE A 941 16.57 26.41 -10.45
CA ILE A 941 15.32 27.10 -10.08
C ILE A 941 15.57 28.56 -9.72
N GLU A 942 16.65 28.87 -8.99
CA GLU A 942 16.99 30.26 -8.70
C GLU A 942 17.24 31.07 -9.97
N LYS A 943 17.99 30.51 -10.91
CA LYS A 943 18.28 31.17 -12.19
C LYS A 943 17.01 31.40 -13.02
N ARG A 944 16.06 30.46 -12.97
CA ARG A 944 14.83 30.52 -13.77
C ARG A 944 13.72 31.38 -13.15
N TYR A 945 13.46 31.19 -11.86
CA TYR A 945 12.30 31.73 -11.15
C TYR A 945 12.68 32.74 -10.04
N GLY A 946 13.98 32.90 -9.75
CA GLY A 946 14.48 33.82 -8.73
C GLY A 946 14.46 33.26 -7.31
N LYS A 947 14.98 34.05 -6.36
CA LYS A 947 15.16 33.63 -4.96
C LYS A 947 13.86 33.23 -4.25
N LYS A 948 12.73 33.90 -4.55
CA LYS A 948 11.43 33.58 -3.95
C LYS A 948 10.99 32.13 -4.23
N ALA A 949 11.31 31.60 -5.41
CA ALA A 949 11.02 30.21 -5.76
C ALA A 949 11.89 29.23 -4.98
N VAL A 950 13.15 29.58 -4.75
CA VAL A 950 14.05 28.81 -3.87
C VAL A 950 13.53 28.79 -2.45
N ASP A 951 13.09 29.93 -1.92
CA ASP A 951 12.53 30.01 -0.56
C ASP A 951 11.25 29.17 -0.44
N ALA A 952 10.40 29.14 -1.47
CA ALA A 952 9.24 28.26 -1.54
C ALA A 952 9.64 26.77 -1.55
N LEU A 953 10.66 26.40 -2.32
CA LEU A 953 11.20 25.03 -2.35
C LEU A 953 11.79 24.63 -0.99
N VAL A 954 12.59 25.49 -0.38
CA VAL A 954 13.20 25.25 0.95
C VAL A 954 12.12 25.12 2.01
N LYS A 955 11.10 25.98 2.00
CA LYS A 955 9.95 25.87 2.92
C LYS A 955 9.22 24.54 2.74
N TYR A 956 8.95 24.15 1.50
CA TYR A 956 8.32 22.87 1.18
C TYR A 956 9.14 21.67 1.69
N GLU A 957 10.43 21.61 1.35
CA GLU A 957 11.30 20.51 1.80
C GLU A 957 11.51 20.55 3.33
N THR A 958 11.45 21.73 3.97
CA THR A 958 11.45 21.84 5.44
C THR A 958 10.23 21.16 6.05
N GLN A 959 9.03 21.46 5.54
CA GLN A 959 7.79 20.85 6.02
C GLN A 959 7.80 19.33 5.79
N ARG A 960 8.23 18.89 4.60
CA ARG A 960 8.36 17.47 4.28
C ARG A 960 9.37 16.75 5.17
N TYR A 961 10.54 17.37 5.41
CA TYR A 961 11.58 16.84 6.31
C TYR A 961 11.05 16.73 7.74
N GLN A 962 10.46 17.81 8.27
CA GLN A 962 9.92 17.83 9.63
C GLN A 962 8.81 16.78 9.82
N GLN A 963 7.90 16.66 8.84
CA GLN A 963 6.86 15.64 8.90
C GLN A 963 7.48 14.24 8.89
N ALA A 964 8.31 13.91 7.91
CA ALA A 964 8.90 12.57 7.81
C ALA A 964 9.79 12.22 9.02
N SER A 965 10.63 13.17 9.46
CA SER A 965 11.52 12.99 10.61
C SER A 965 10.77 12.85 11.94
N ARG A 966 9.60 13.49 12.11
CA ARG A 966 8.75 13.28 13.31
C ARG A 966 8.13 11.88 13.36
N LEU A 967 7.82 11.30 12.20
CA LEU A 967 7.21 9.97 12.09
C LEU A 967 8.25 8.85 12.13
N ASP A 968 9.53 9.18 11.94
CA ASP A 968 10.63 8.23 11.92
C ASP A 968 11.29 8.11 13.31
N ILE A 969 11.05 6.97 13.95
CA ILE A 969 11.61 6.61 15.26
C ILE A 969 12.95 5.86 15.16
N SER A 970 13.46 5.63 13.95
CA SER A 970 14.76 4.95 13.78
C SER A 970 15.94 5.85 14.07
N THR A 971 17.11 5.25 14.31
CA THR A 971 18.34 5.99 14.62
C THR A 971 18.62 7.05 13.56
N LYS A 972 18.84 8.29 14.00
CA LYS A 972 19.21 9.40 13.11
C LYS A 972 20.66 9.21 12.63
N GLN A 973 20.90 9.55 11.37
CA GLN A 973 22.20 9.40 10.71
C GLN A 973 22.65 10.74 10.13
N ALA A 974 23.97 10.88 9.94
CA ALA A 974 24.54 11.97 9.18
C ALA A 974 24.02 11.94 7.74
N LEU A 975 24.00 13.10 7.05
CA LEU A 975 23.43 13.19 5.70
C LEU A 975 24.14 12.27 4.70
N VAL A 976 25.47 12.18 4.77
CA VAL A 976 26.24 11.31 3.87
C VAL A 976 26.01 9.82 4.14
N ASP A 977 25.57 9.46 5.36
CA ASP A 977 25.41 8.07 5.79
C ASP A 977 23.99 7.54 5.62
N SER A 978 23.00 8.43 5.55
CA SER A 978 21.59 8.03 5.48
C SER A 978 21.22 7.51 4.09
N SER A 979 20.43 6.44 4.02
CA SER A 979 19.80 6.01 2.76
C SER A 979 18.30 6.35 2.71
N LYS A 980 17.80 7.14 3.67
CA LYS A 980 16.38 7.47 3.79
C LYS A 980 16.00 8.58 2.81
N SER A 981 14.83 8.46 2.18
CA SER A 981 14.39 9.43 1.18
C SER A 981 14.23 10.86 1.75
N TYR A 982 13.72 11.05 2.96
CA TYR A 982 13.58 12.42 3.48
C TYR A 982 14.94 13.06 3.81
N ASP A 983 15.99 12.28 4.11
CA ASP A 983 17.34 12.81 4.28
C ASP A 983 17.96 13.15 2.92
N GLN A 984 17.94 12.19 1.99
CA GLN A 984 18.56 12.30 0.66
C GLN A 984 17.95 13.38 -0.23
N TYR A 985 16.67 13.70 -0.02
CA TYR A 985 15.99 14.75 -0.79
C TYR A 985 15.78 16.00 0.05
N SER A 986 15.06 15.91 1.18
CA SER A 986 14.63 17.09 1.92
C SER A 986 15.76 17.67 2.78
N LYS A 987 16.43 16.88 3.64
CA LYS A 987 17.59 17.35 4.43
C LYS A 987 18.70 17.87 3.52
N ALA A 988 18.97 17.17 2.41
CA ALA A 988 19.92 17.62 1.38
C ALA A 988 19.58 19.01 0.83
N THR A 989 18.33 19.30 0.46
CA THR A 989 17.92 20.66 0.03
C THR A 989 18.20 21.70 1.11
N LEU A 990 17.87 21.43 2.37
CA LEU A 990 18.10 22.38 3.46
C LEU A 990 19.59 22.63 3.69
N VAL A 991 20.39 21.55 3.69
CA VAL A 991 21.84 21.61 3.84
C VAL A 991 22.47 22.41 2.71
N PHE A 992 22.13 22.13 1.45
CA PHE A 992 22.67 22.90 0.32
C PHE A 992 22.16 24.33 0.30
N ALA A 993 20.91 24.61 0.65
CA ALA A 993 20.42 25.98 0.75
C ALA A 993 21.19 26.80 1.79
N LYS A 994 21.49 26.20 2.96
CA LYS A 994 22.32 26.82 3.99
C LYS A 994 23.76 26.99 3.51
N LEU A 995 24.37 25.95 2.95
CA LEU A 995 25.73 25.99 2.42
C LEU A 995 25.92 27.10 1.39
N ARG A 996 24.99 27.23 0.43
CA ARG A 996 25.01 28.28 -0.60
C ARG A 996 24.95 29.68 -0.01
N ASN A 997 24.18 29.90 1.04
CA ASN A 997 24.06 31.20 1.69
C ASN A 997 25.34 31.57 2.48
N GLU A 998 26.02 30.59 3.07
CA GLU A 998 27.20 30.82 3.92
C GLU A 998 28.50 30.96 3.11
N ILE A 999 28.76 30.07 2.15
CA ILE A 999 30.05 30.00 1.41
C ILE A 999 29.94 30.25 -0.09
N GLY A 1000 28.72 30.40 -0.63
CA GLY A 1000 28.48 30.67 -2.04
C GLY A 1000 28.64 29.47 -2.99
N ASP A 1001 28.10 29.61 -4.21
CA ASP A 1001 28.13 28.56 -5.24
C ASP A 1001 29.54 28.32 -5.81
N ALA A 1002 30.42 29.34 -5.81
CA ALA A 1002 31.74 29.25 -6.41
C ALA A 1002 32.61 28.17 -5.75
N VAL A 1003 32.55 28.06 -4.42
CA VAL A 1003 33.29 27.05 -3.64
C VAL A 1003 32.77 25.65 -3.92
N ILE A 1004 31.44 25.48 -3.94
CA ILE A 1004 30.79 24.19 -4.22
C ILE A 1004 31.16 23.72 -5.64
N VAL A 1005 31.07 24.61 -6.63
CA VAL A 1005 31.45 24.32 -8.02
C VAL A 1005 32.93 23.97 -8.14
N ALA A 1006 33.83 24.67 -7.44
CA ALA A 1006 35.26 24.35 -7.42
C ALA A 1006 35.53 22.94 -6.85
N ALA A 1007 34.86 22.58 -5.75
CA ALA A 1007 34.95 21.24 -5.18
C ALA A 1007 34.46 20.16 -6.15
N LEU A 1008 33.30 20.37 -6.80
CA LEU A 1008 32.78 19.46 -7.82
C LEU A 1008 33.78 19.32 -8.98
N LYS A 1009 34.34 20.41 -9.52
CA LYS A 1009 35.37 20.34 -10.57
C LYS A 1009 36.55 19.46 -10.16
N SER A 1010 37.05 19.62 -8.92
CA SER A 1010 38.13 18.80 -8.36
C SER A 1010 37.75 17.31 -8.32
N VAL A 1011 36.53 16.98 -7.88
CA VAL A 1011 36.02 15.60 -7.86
C VAL A 1011 35.99 15.01 -9.27
N TRP A 1012 35.46 15.73 -10.25
CA TRP A 1012 35.42 15.25 -11.63
C TRP A 1012 36.82 15.05 -12.23
N GLN A 1013 37.74 15.98 -11.99
CA GLN A 1013 39.12 15.88 -12.49
C GLN A 1013 39.85 14.66 -11.91
N LYS A 1014 39.66 14.38 -10.61
CA LYS A 1014 40.35 13.29 -9.91
C LYS A 1014 39.68 11.92 -10.10
N TYR A 1015 38.35 11.86 -10.20
CA TYR A 1015 37.59 10.62 -10.02
C TYR A 1015 36.57 10.30 -11.13
N ALA A 1016 36.36 11.16 -12.13
CA ALA A 1016 35.53 10.76 -13.27
C ALA A 1016 36.24 9.65 -14.08
N PHE A 1017 35.46 8.85 -14.79
CA PHE A 1017 35.99 7.88 -15.75
C PHE A 1017 37.06 8.51 -16.67
N PRO A 1018 38.23 7.88 -16.86
CA PRO A 1018 38.57 6.48 -16.59
C PRO A 1018 39.21 6.17 -15.22
N ASN A 1019 39.22 7.12 -14.28
CA ASN A 1019 39.80 6.91 -12.94
C ASN A 1019 38.91 6.03 -12.05
N ARG A 1020 39.31 5.84 -10.78
CA ARG A 1020 38.46 5.14 -9.79
C ARG A 1020 37.13 5.87 -9.57
N PRO A 1021 36.03 5.16 -9.27
CA PRO A 1021 34.78 5.77 -8.85
C PRO A 1021 34.92 6.73 -7.66
N ALA A 1022 34.18 7.84 -7.73
CA ALA A 1022 34.07 8.82 -6.66
C ALA A 1022 33.22 8.30 -5.49
N THR A 1023 33.52 8.77 -4.28
CA THR A 1023 32.74 8.52 -3.05
C THR A 1023 32.17 9.83 -2.51
N SER A 1024 31.17 9.77 -1.63
CA SER A 1024 30.60 10.98 -1.01
C SER A 1024 31.67 11.76 -0.23
N MET A 1025 32.57 11.03 0.43
CA MET A 1025 33.69 11.62 1.17
C MET A 1025 34.74 12.31 0.28
N ASP A 1026 34.89 11.89 -0.98
CA ASP A 1026 35.76 12.60 -1.92
C ASP A 1026 35.25 14.01 -2.21
N PHE A 1027 33.92 14.19 -2.27
CA PHE A 1027 33.29 15.51 -2.40
C PHE A 1027 33.43 16.34 -1.12
N ILE A 1028 33.20 15.74 0.05
CA ILE A 1028 33.38 16.43 1.34
C ILE A 1028 34.81 16.93 1.51
N ARG A 1029 35.81 16.11 1.16
CA ARG A 1029 37.22 16.53 1.21
C ARG A 1029 37.50 17.66 0.21
N ALA A 1030 36.98 17.54 -1.01
CA ALA A 1030 37.15 18.58 -2.03
C ALA A 1030 36.53 19.92 -1.60
N LEU A 1031 35.42 19.90 -0.83
CA LEU A 1031 34.87 21.09 -0.19
C LEU A 1031 35.80 21.63 0.89
N GLN A 1032 36.25 20.79 1.81
CA GLN A 1032 37.14 21.19 2.92
C GLN A 1032 38.48 21.74 2.41
N GLU A 1033 39.01 21.25 1.29
CA GLU A 1033 40.24 21.75 0.65
C GLU A 1033 40.13 23.22 0.18
N GLN A 1034 38.91 23.74 -0.01
CA GLN A 1034 38.67 25.12 -0.46
C GLN A 1034 38.42 26.11 0.69
N LEU A 1035 38.38 25.63 1.93
CA LEU A 1035 37.83 26.35 3.08
C LEU A 1035 38.85 26.51 4.22
N ASN A 1036 38.68 27.56 5.03
CA ASN A 1036 39.46 27.75 6.26
C ASN A 1036 38.96 26.83 7.40
N GLU A 1037 39.69 26.75 8.52
CA GLU A 1037 39.33 25.84 9.62
C GLU A 1037 37.94 26.09 10.22
N GLN A 1038 37.49 27.34 10.34
CA GLN A 1038 36.14 27.66 10.85
C GLN A 1038 35.03 27.21 9.89
N GLU A 1039 35.26 27.32 8.59
CA GLU A 1039 34.33 26.87 7.55
C GLU A 1039 34.30 25.33 7.42
N LYS A 1040 35.40 24.64 7.75
CA LYS A 1040 35.43 23.17 7.80
C LYS A 1040 34.50 22.61 8.88
N ASP A 1041 34.39 23.28 10.02
CA ASP A 1041 33.44 22.91 11.07
C ASP A 1041 31.99 22.98 10.60
N LEU A 1042 31.66 23.96 9.75
CA LEU A 1042 30.34 24.04 9.12
C LEU A 1042 30.07 22.82 8.23
N ILE A 1043 31.05 22.39 7.42
CA ILE A 1043 30.92 21.20 6.58
C ILE A 1043 30.68 19.95 7.44
N ASN A 1044 31.43 19.79 8.54
CA ASN A 1044 31.27 18.67 9.45
C ASN A 1044 29.84 18.65 10.05
N LYS A 1045 29.36 19.79 10.55
CA LYS A 1045 28.01 19.93 11.10
C LYS A 1045 26.90 19.60 10.10
N LEU A 1046 27.06 20.00 8.84
CA LEU A 1046 26.03 19.84 7.82
C LEU A 1046 25.97 18.43 7.23
N PHE A 1047 27.13 17.78 7.06
CA PHE A 1047 27.23 16.54 6.30
C PHE A 1047 27.57 15.32 7.15
N LEU A 1048 28.37 15.49 8.21
CA LEU A 1048 28.96 14.40 9.00
C LEU A 1048 28.36 14.23 10.40
N GLU A 1049 27.66 15.25 10.92
CA GLU A 1049 26.96 15.20 12.20
C GLU A 1049 25.46 14.86 12.02
N VAL A 1050 24.85 14.31 13.08
CA VAL A 1050 23.48 13.77 13.09
C VAL A 1050 22.42 14.86 13.25
#